data_AF-A0A5C5VXA9-F1
#
_entry.id   AF-A0A5C5VXA9-F1
#
_cell.length_a   1.000
_cell.length_b   1.000
_cell.length_c   1.000
_cell.angle_alpha   90.00
_cell.angle_beta   90.00
_cell.angle_gamma   90.00
#
_symmetry.space_group_name_H-M   'P 1'
#
loop_
_entity.id
_entity.type
_entity.pdbx_description
1 polymer ?
#
loop_
_entity_poly.entity_id
_entity_poly.type
_entity_poly.pdbx_seq_one_letter_code
_entity_poly.pdbx_strand_id
1 'polypeptide(L)'
;MPYKPKRSWVENAAVSLGLIRAGSEAVGGPARSNDTGRAGLPLARFPTPDQWDDFVEFDAHEWPRRAVPRHYRLAPTTCFNCESACGLLAYIDKETGEIRKFEGNPAHPGSRGKNCAKGPATINQINDPDRILAPLKRVGPRGGGKWQEVSWDEVLADIGGRIRKALQEDRRDEIVYHVGRPGAEGFIDRVLRAWGVDGHNSHTNICSSGARLGYALWSGYDRPSPDYANARFILALNAHLESGHYFNPHAQRISEGLARGAKMAVVDPRLSNTASLATYWLPTRPGTEAALVLAMAHVILNEDLYDKAFIERWVNWRETLAAAADGRLRPGARGTGLRPVSARVENPCKQSPVEDRCHSQDLGDTIEGFIALLKDRYAPFTPDAVAEECGVPAEQIVKIARLAAEAGSRFCSHTWRGAASAHLGGWQVSRCLMLLHALTGSVGTEGGCLPAGWNKYKASLINVPPPQNHWNELHWPREFPLTHYEMSFLLPHFLLEGRGKIDVYFTRVFNPVWTYPDGFTWIQALRDESKIGLSIALTPTWNETAFFADYVLPMGHGPERHDLNTYETHSGTWIAFRQPVLRAAVRAEGRQIRDTRDTNPGKVWEEDEFWIALTWAIDPDGSLGIRKYFESAKSPGTMLSVDEYYEYAFDRVPGLKETAAQAGLSPLDYMRKFGAFEVKKREYERHERRLSEKELEGAATDPATGVLTKAGHVVGVVLRNVAAGTGKMPVPPATLRTNLGGTGVSPVSDASGTGKMPIPPEVAVEGFATPSRRLEFFSQTMVDWGWGEYAIPWYIPSHIWEERAGSREQGREKTGIEGSRDQGIEGRQTAASGSNSSFSSLQSSFLEMCLLPTFRLPTLIHTRSGSAKWLNEISQRNPIWIHTSDAAELKLHTGDLVRVNTEIGYFVDRVWVTEGIRPGVVACSHHLGRWRRPQDPPASRWSGSVVQIDELEAGKWRMRQISGPQPFESPDPDSRRIWWRDGGVHQNITFPVHPDPISGMHCWHQRVTVERAKREDQSGDVFVDTARSMQVYREWMKKTRWPVGPGGLRRPLWLGRPLRPTDAAYKIDGGR
;
A
#
# COMPACT_ATOMS: atom_id res chain seq x y z
N MET A 1 -4.12 23.46 42.17
CA MET A 1 -3.15 22.85 43.11
C MET A 1 -2.47 21.68 42.40
N PRO A 2 -1.13 21.59 42.36
CA PRO A 2 -0.47 20.44 41.75
C PRO A 2 -0.62 19.20 42.64
N TYR A 3 -0.96 18.09 42.00
CA TYR A 3 -1.06 16.75 42.56
C TYR A 3 0.32 16.30 43.10
N LYS A 4 0.42 15.98 44.40
CA LYS A 4 1.60 15.29 44.96
C LYS A 4 1.39 13.78 44.82
N PRO A 5 2.18 13.06 44.00
CA PRO A 5 2.04 11.61 43.90
C PRO A 5 2.41 10.95 45.25
N LYS A 6 1.55 10.05 45.74
CA LYS A 6 1.89 9.15 46.86
C LYS A 6 2.85 8.07 46.35
N ARG A 7 3.94 7.82 47.08
CA ARG A 7 4.87 6.71 46.79
C ARG A 7 4.13 5.37 46.89
N SER A 8 4.40 4.49 45.95
CA SER A 8 3.97 3.09 45.97
C SER A 8 4.66 2.30 47.10
N TRP A 9 4.10 1.15 47.47
CA TRP A 9 4.72 0.27 48.46
C TRP A 9 6.09 -0.26 48.01
N VAL A 10 6.29 -0.43 46.70
CA VAL A 10 7.58 -0.82 46.10
C VAL A 10 8.63 0.26 46.31
N GLU A 11 8.27 1.53 46.12
CA GLU A 11 9.19 2.65 46.36
C GLU A 11 9.53 2.78 47.85
N ASN A 12 8.58 2.51 48.75
CA ASN A 12 8.86 2.49 50.18
C ASN A 12 9.76 1.30 50.57
N ALA A 13 9.55 0.12 49.99
CA ALA A 13 10.44 -1.02 50.16
C ALA A 13 11.85 -0.71 49.66
N ALA A 14 11.97 -0.08 48.47
CA ALA A 14 13.25 0.33 47.90
C ALA A 14 13.97 1.39 48.76
N VAL A 15 13.24 2.33 49.38
CA VAL A 15 13.82 3.26 50.36
C VAL A 15 14.30 2.52 51.61
N SER A 16 13.50 1.58 52.15
CA SER A 16 13.86 0.82 53.35
C SER A 16 15.06 -0.12 53.15
N LEU A 17 15.26 -0.58 51.91
CA LEU A 17 16.41 -1.39 51.48
C LEU A 17 17.61 -0.54 51.07
N GLY A 18 17.54 0.79 51.17
CA GLY A 18 18.62 1.70 50.78
C GLY A 18 18.88 1.78 49.28
N LEU A 19 17.99 1.23 48.44
CA LEU A 19 18.12 1.22 46.99
C LEU A 19 17.84 2.60 46.37
N ILE A 20 17.06 3.45 47.05
CA ILE A 20 16.80 4.85 46.69
C ILE A 20 16.74 5.75 47.94
N ARG A 21 17.15 7.03 47.82
CA ARG A 21 17.28 7.94 48.99
C ARG A 21 15.93 8.45 49.51
N ALA A 22 15.79 8.46 50.84
CA ALA A 22 14.65 9.05 51.54
C ALA A 22 14.75 10.59 51.56
N GLY A 23 14.37 11.25 50.47
CA GLY A 23 14.16 12.70 50.47
C GLY A 23 14.70 13.39 49.22
N SER A 24 13.78 13.85 48.38
CA SER A 24 14.04 14.97 47.48
C SER A 24 12.76 15.81 47.48
N GLU A 25 12.72 16.83 48.33
CA GLU A 25 11.76 17.90 48.21
C GLU A 25 12.04 18.68 46.92
N ALA A 26 10.97 19.01 46.20
CA ALA A 26 11.01 19.80 44.99
C ALA A 26 11.46 21.23 45.34
N VAL A 27 12.71 21.55 45.02
CA VAL A 27 13.19 22.93 45.01
C VAL A 27 12.56 23.63 43.81
N GLY A 28 11.67 24.57 44.08
CA GLY A 28 11.16 25.51 43.09
C GLY A 28 12.30 26.35 42.53
N GLY A 29 12.73 26.04 41.31
CA GLY A 29 13.48 26.97 40.46
C GLY A 29 12.51 27.93 39.76
N PRO A 30 12.96 29.16 39.41
CA PRO A 30 12.13 30.10 38.68
C PRO A 30 11.69 29.49 37.34
N ALA A 31 10.53 29.92 36.85
CA ALA A 31 9.98 29.51 35.57
C ALA A 31 11.08 29.44 34.51
N ARG A 32 11.34 28.25 33.97
CA ARG A 32 12.28 28.06 32.88
C ARG A 32 11.72 28.78 31.66
N SER A 33 12.14 30.03 31.48
CA SER A 33 12.26 30.62 30.16
C SER A 33 13.07 29.66 29.30
N ASN A 34 12.57 29.37 28.11
CA ASN A 34 13.33 28.73 27.06
C ASN A 34 14.49 29.66 26.68
N ASP A 35 15.60 29.63 27.41
CA ASP A 35 16.88 30.03 26.86
C ASP A 35 18.07 29.48 27.66
N THR A 36 18.99 28.90 26.89
CA THR A 36 20.41 28.57 27.13
C THR A 36 20.97 28.56 28.56
N GLY A 37 21.57 27.45 28.99
CA GLY A 37 22.54 27.52 30.11
C GLY A 37 23.15 26.21 30.65
N ARG A 38 22.37 25.12 30.75
CA ARG A 38 22.88 23.76 31.09
C ARG A 38 22.09 22.65 30.39
N ALA A 39 21.66 22.95 29.16
CA ALA A 39 21.04 22.04 28.20
C ALA A 39 21.98 21.98 26.99
N GLY A 40 22.62 20.85 26.73
CA GLY A 40 23.69 20.79 25.72
C GLY A 40 24.08 19.43 25.18
N LEU A 41 23.41 18.34 25.57
CA LEU A 41 23.46 17.10 24.78
C LEU A 41 22.04 16.82 24.27
N PRO A 42 21.75 16.99 22.97
CA PRO A 42 20.49 16.53 22.41
C PRO A 42 20.35 15.02 22.63
N LEU A 43 19.13 14.56 22.93
CA LEU A 43 18.80 13.15 23.21
C LEU A 43 18.95 12.21 21.98
N ALA A 44 19.77 12.56 21.00
CA ALA A 44 20.15 11.71 19.88
C ALA A 44 21.68 11.76 19.74
N ARG A 45 22.36 10.71 20.21
CA ARG A 45 23.82 10.57 20.12
C ARG A 45 24.19 9.73 18.90
N PHE A 46 23.84 10.20 17.70
CA PHE A 46 24.38 9.61 16.48
C PHE A 46 25.82 10.11 16.28
N PRO A 47 26.73 9.29 15.72
CA PRO A 47 28.05 9.78 15.32
C PRO A 47 27.91 10.91 14.31
N THR A 48 28.67 11.99 14.47
CA THR A 48 28.67 13.08 13.48
C THR A 48 29.38 12.61 12.21
N PRO A 49 29.03 13.13 11.00
CA PRO A 49 29.59 12.64 9.74
C PRO A 49 31.12 12.70 9.61
N ASP A 50 31.79 13.55 10.38
CA ASP A 50 33.25 13.62 10.49
C ASP A 50 33.86 12.42 11.24
N GLN A 51 33.07 11.70 12.04
CA GLN A 51 33.47 10.51 12.77
C GLN A 51 33.22 9.22 11.99
N TRP A 52 32.59 9.27 10.81
CA TRP A 52 32.13 8.06 10.11
C TRP A 52 33.28 7.23 9.51
N ASP A 53 34.45 7.81 9.26
CA ASP A 53 35.61 7.07 8.76
C ASP A 53 36.33 6.26 9.86
N ASP A 54 36.16 6.66 11.13
CA ASP A 54 36.71 5.98 12.31
C ASP A 54 35.89 6.30 13.57
N PHE A 55 34.76 5.62 13.75
CA PHE A 55 33.93 5.75 14.92
C PHE A 55 34.35 4.74 16.00
N VAL A 56 34.61 5.25 17.20
CA VAL A 56 35.02 4.41 18.34
C VAL A 56 33.83 4.13 19.25
N GLU A 57 33.54 2.85 19.45
CA GLU A 57 32.59 2.35 20.44
C GLU A 57 33.27 1.30 21.31
N PHE A 58 32.94 1.26 22.61
CA PHE A 58 33.57 0.31 23.52
C PHE A 58 32.77 -0.99 23.56
N ASP A 59 33.49 -2.11 23.66
CA ASP A 59 32.88 -3.45 23.74
C ASP A 59 31.87 -3.52 24.90
N ALA A 60 30.64 -3.88 24.57
CA ALA A 60 29.53 -3.92 25.52
C ALA A 60 29.74 -4.98 26.62
N HIS A 61 30.52 -6.04 26.34
CA HIS A 61 30.85 -7.07 27.34
C HIS A 61 31.77 -6.56 28.44
N GLU A 62 32.54 -5.52 28.16
CA GLU A 62 33.43 -4.86 29.13
C GLU A 62 32.75 -3.66 29.82
N TRP A 63 31.42 -3.53 29.70
CA TRP A 63 30.70 -2.50 30.43
C TRP A 63 30.67 -2.81 31.94
N PRO A 64 30.93 -1.83 32.84
CA PRO A 64 31.15 -0.40 32.57
C PRO A 64 32.64 -0.01 32.44
N ARG A 65 33.59 -0.96 32.47
CA ARG A 65 35.04 -0.70 32.44
C ARG A 65 35.50 0.02 31.17
N ARG A 66 34.80 -0.19 30.04
CA ARG A 66 35.12 0.41 28.73
C ARG A 66 36.59 0.17 28.35
N ALA A 67 37.10 -1.03 28.61
CA ALA A 67 38.52 -1.35 28.46
C ALA A 67 38.92 -1.66 27.01
N VAL A 68 37.96 -2.09 26.18
CA VAL A 68 38.22 -2.55 24.81
C VAL A 68 37.55 -1.60 23.82
N PRO A 69 38.28 -0.65 23.20
CA PRO A 69 37.74 0.15 22.11
C PRO A 69 37.61 -0.69 20.84
N ARG A 70 36.54 -0.46 20.07
CA ARG A 70 36.30 -1.02 18.74
C ARG A 70 36.17 0.12 17.74
N HIS A 71 36.84 -0.02 16.62
CA HIS A 71 36.90 1.00 15.57
C HIS A 71 36.01 0.57 14.38
N TYR A 72 35.10 1.46 14.00
CA TYR A 72 34.12 1.21 12.94
C TYR A 72 34.22 2.24 11.83
N ARG A 73 34.13 1.79 10.58
CA ARG A 73 33.77 2.63 9.45
C ARG A 73 32.25 2.58 9.27
N LEU A 74 31.62 3.74 9.14
CA LEU A 74 30.18 3.88 8.96
C LEU A 74 29.87 4.15 7.48
N ALA A 75 29.09 3.27 6.87
CA ALA A 75 28.68 3.39 5.47
C ALA A 75 27.16 3.59 5.37
N PRO A 76 26.67 4.69 4.75
CA PRO A 76 25.25 4.88 4.52
C PRO A 76 24.69 3.88 3.52
N THR A 77 23.45 3.46 3.76
CA THR A 77 22.61 2.75 2.78
C THR A 77 21.14 3.02 3.08
N THR A 78 20.24 2.36 2.39
CA THR A 78 18.80 2.56 2.55
C THR A 78 18.07 1.26 2.81
N CYS A 79 17.23 1.24 3.84
CA CYS A 79 16.42 0.07 4.23
C CYS A 79 15.53 -0.39 3.07
N PHE A 80 15.52 -1.70 2.80
CA PHE A 80 14.70 -2.32 1.74
C PHE A 80 13.56 -3.18 2.29
N ASN A 81 13.21 -3.05 3.58
CA ASN A 81 12.13 -3.86 4.14
C ASN A 81 10.74 -3.34 3.74
N CYS A 82 10.48 -2.03 3.80
CA CYS A 82 9.20 -1.44 3.37
C CYS A 82 9.42 -0.28 2.38
N GLU A 83 8.33 0.37 1.95
CA GLU A 83 8.36 1.47 0.98
C GLU A 83 8.97 2.78 1.51
N SER A 84 9.07 2.95 2.83
CA SER A 84 9.58 4.20 3.43
C SER A 84 11.02 4.52 3.06
N ALA A 85 11.81 3.51 2.68
CA ALA A 85 13.22 3.66 2.35
C ALA A 85 13.98 4.49 3.41
N CYS A 86 13.82 4.13 4.69
CA CYS A 86 14.51 4.83 5.78
C CYS A 86 16.03 4.66 5.64
N GLY A 87 16.78 5.74 5.85
CA GLY A 87 18.24 5.71 5.83
C GLY A 87 18.81 4.82 6.95
N LEU A 88 19.87 4.08 6.61
CA LEU A 88 20.64 3.22 7.51
C LEU A 88 22.11 3.61 7.49
N LEU A 89 22.81 3.38 8.61
CA LEU A 89 24.26 3.39 8.72
C LEU A 89 24.72 1.99 9.09
N ALA A 90 25.56 1.38 8.25
CA ALA A 90 26.23 0.11 8.55
C ALA A 90 27.51 0.38 9.35
N TYR A 91 27.71 -0.33 10.45
CA TYR A 91 28.91 -0.25 11.28
C TYR A 91 29.83 -1.40 10.87
N ILE A 92 30.89 -1.08 10.12
CA ILE A 92 31.84 -2.02 9.56
C ILE A 92 33.09 -2.00 10.44
N ASP A 93 33.36 -3.12 11.09
CA ASP A 93 34.50 -3.28 11.97
C ASP A 93 35.81 -3.19 11.16
N LYS A 94 36.72 -2.28 11.54
CA LYS A 94 37.94 -2.02 10.76
C LYS A 94 39.02 -3.08 10.94
N GLU A 95 38.93 -3.92 11.98
CA GLU A 95 39.85 -5.03 12.20
C GLU A 95 39.43 -6.26 11.41
N THR A 96 38.13 -6.55 11.38
CA THR A 96 37.58 -7.79 10.80
C THR A 96 36.95 -7.61 9.42
N GLY A 97 36.59 -6.38 9.04
CA GLY A 97 35.85 -6.09 7.82
C GLY A 97 34.36 -6.48 7.86
N GLU A 98 33.88 -6.98 9.00
CA GLU A 98 32.51 -7.47 9.16
C GLU A 98 31.53 -6.34 9.51
N ILE A 99 30.29 -6.42 9.00
CA ILE A 99 29.21 -5.54 9.44
C ILE A 99 28.71 -6.03 10.80
N ARG A 100 28.84 -5.22 11.85
CA ARG A 100 28.39 -5.57 13.21
C ARG A 100 26.94 -5.20 13.49
N LYS A 101 26.49 -4.05 12.99
CA LYS A 101 25.11 -3.57 13.20
C LYS A 101 24.67 -2.55 12.14
N PHE A 102 23.36 -2.31 12.12
CA PHE A 102 22.75 -1.21 11.38
C PHE A 102 21.99 -0.29 12.33
N GLU A 103 22.24 1.01 12.24
CA GLU A 103 21.47 2.06 12.93
C GLU A 103 20.85 3.02 11.91
N GLY A 104 20.06 3.99 12.37
CA GLY A 104 19.42 4.96 11.47
C GLY A 104 20.39 6.05 11.01
N ASN A 105 20.29 6.46 9.74
CA ASN A 105 21.08 7.58 9.21
C ASN A 105 20.43 8.94 9.59
N PRO A 106 21.08 9.78 10.41
CA PRO A 106 20.53 11.08 10.82
C PRO A 106 20.45 12.09 9.67
N ALA A 107 21.27 11.94 8.63
CA ALA A 107 21.26 12.83 7.45
C ALA A 107 20.07 12.57 6.50
N HIS A 108 19.35 11.45 6.66
CA HIS A 108 18.26 11.09 5.76
C HIS A 108 16.99 11.92 6.03
N PRO A 109 16.50 12.76 5.09
CA PRO A 109 15.40 13.71 5.35
C PRO A 109 14.07 13.07 5.78
N GLY A 110 13.74 11.91 5.20
CA GLY A 110 12.52 11.17 5.52
C GLY A 110 12.48 10.62 6.94
N SER A 111 13.48 9.81 7.32
CA SER A 111 13.54 9.07 8.59
C SER A 111 14.20 9.82 9.74
N ARG A 112 15.08 10.80 9.48
CA ARG A 112 15.77 11.62 10.50
C ARG A 112 16.46 10.75 11.58
N GLY A 113 17.15 9.70 11.14
CA GLY A 113 17.82 8.73 12.02
C GLY A 113 16.91 7.74 12.77
N LYS A 114 15.58 7.83 12.65
CA LYS A 114 14.66 6.90 13.34
C LYS A 114 14.24 5.75 12.43
N ASN A 115 14.26 4.55 12.99
CA ASN A 115 13.92 3.31 12.27
C ASN A 115 12.93 2.46 13.08
N CYS A 116 12.17 1.60 12.40
CA CYS A 116 11.39 0.55 13.06
C CYS A 116 12.23 -0.71 13.29
N ALA A 117 11.71 -1.72 13.99
CA ALA A 117 12.40 -2.98 14.28
C ALA A 117 13.00 -3.66 13.03
N LYS A 118 12.35 -3.51 11.86
CA LYS A 118 12.82 -4.06 10.58
C LYS A 118 14.13 -3.43 10.08
N GLY A 119 14.44 -2.19 10.45
CA GLY A 119 15.65 -1.51 9.99
C GLY A 119 16.91 -2.19 10.52
N PRO A 120 17.14 -2.21 11.84
CA PRO A 120 18.28 -2.89 12.45
C PRO A 120 18.33 -4.39 12.17
N ALA A 121 17.18 -5.06 12.05
CA ALA A 121 17.10 -6.50 11.74
C ALA A 121 17.64 -6.88 10.34
N THR A 122 18.02 -5.91 9.51
CA THR A 122 18.73 -6.15 8.23
C THR A 122 19.99 -7.00 8.44
N ILE A 123 20.66 -6.89 9.60
CA ILE A 123 21.82 -7.72 9.94
C ILE A 123 21.49 -9.22 9.94
N ASN A 124 20.30 -9.63 10.38
CA ASN A 124 19.89 -11.03 10.32
C ASN A 124 19.68 -11.50 8.89
N GLN A 125 19.21 -10.62 8.00
CA GLN A 125 18.93 -10.99 6.61
C GLN A 125 20.22 -11.25 5.83
N ILE A 126 21.24 -10.39 5.98
CA ILE A 126 22.52 -10.56 5.29
C ILE A 126 23.34 -11.75 5.85
N ASN A 127 23.11 -12.10 7.11
CA ASN A 127 23.79 -13.20 7.80
C ASN A 127 22.92 -14.48 7.90
N ASP A 128 21.81 -14.56 7.18
CA ASP A 128 20.91 -15.72 7.24
C ASP A 128 21.64 -16.99 6.78
N PRO A 129 21.70 -18.07 7.60
CA PRO A 129 22.34 -19.32 7.19
C PRO A 129 21.66 -20.03 6.01
N ASP A 130 20.40 -19.69 5.70
CA ASP A 130 19.66 -20.26 4.55
C ASP A 130 19.78 -19.39 3.28
N ARG A 131 20.72 -18.45 3.24
CA ARG A 131 20.91 -17.50 2.13
C ARG A 131 21.44 -18.19 0.87
N ILE A 132 20.97 -17.72 -0.29
CA ILE A 132 21.43 -18.22 -1.59
C ILE A 132 22.68 -17.44 -2.00
N LEU A 133 23.81 -18.13 -2.14
CA LEU A 133 25.13 -17.51 -2.37
C LEU A 133 25.73 -17.80 -3.75
N ALA A 134 25.10 -18.65 -4.57
CA ALA A 134 25.57 -18.99 -5.90
C ALA A 134 24.41 -19.18 -6.87
N PRO A 135 24.60 -18.98 -8.19
CA PRO A 135 23.60 -19.31 -9.21
C PRO A 135 23.30 -20.81 -9.20
N LEU A 136 22.02 -21.16 -9.15
CA LEU A 136 21.55 -22.54 -9.14
C LEU A 136 20.65 -22.81 -10.34
N LYS A 137 20.82 -23.98 -10.96
CA LYS A 137 19.94 -24.53 -12.01
C LYS A 137 19.26 -25.79 -11.49
N ARG A 138 17.97 -25.98 -11.79
CA ARG A 138 17.25 -27.20 -11.39
C ARG A 138 17.83 -28.43 -12.10
N VAL A 139 17.73 -29.59 -11.45
CA VAL A 139 17.99 -30.91 -12.05
C VAL A 139 16.68 -31.70 -12.09
N GLY A 140 16.21 -32.02 -13.30
CA GLY A 140 14.94 -32.71 -13.50
C GLY A 140 13.73 -31.77 -13.54
N PRO A 141 12.51 -32.26 -13.23
CA PRO A 141 11.28 -31.47 -13.37
C PRO A 141 11.20 -30.34 -12.32
N ARG A 142 10.48 -29.26 -12.67
CA ARG A 142 10.18 -28.17 -11.74
C ARG A 142 9.48 -28.70 -10.48
N GLY A 143 9.96 -28.27 -9.31
CA GLY A 143 9.45 -28.74 -8.02
C GLY A 143 10.02 -30.09 -7.55
N GLY A 144 11.02 -30.65 -8.25
CA GLY A 144 11.72 -31.89 -7.86
C GLY A 144 12.76 -31.73 -6.74
N GLY A 145 13.11 -30.50 -6.34
CA GLY A 145 13.97 -30.22 -5.18
C GLY A 145 15.48 -30.41 -5.39
N LYS A 146 15.92 -30.80 -6.59
CA LYS A 146 17.34 -31.02 -6.92
C LYS A 146 17.92 -29.82 -7.67
N TRP A 147 19.10 -29.38 -7.25
CA TRP A 147 19.76 -28.18 -7.76
C TRP A 147 21.26 -28.44 -7.99
N GLN A 148 21.81 -27.83 -9.03
CA GLN A 148 23.24 -27.79 -9.31
C GLN A 148 23.71 -26.34 -9.37
N GLU A 149 24.90 -26.08 -8.83
CA GLU A 149 25.56 -24.78 -8.98
C GLU A 149 26.06 -24.59 -10.42
N VAL A 150 25.89 -23.40 -10.97
CA VAL A 150 26.33 -23.02 -12.33
C VAL A 150 27.10 -21.71 -12.31
N SER A 151 27.86 -21.42 -13.38
CA SER A 151 28.58 -20.15 -13.50
C SER A 151 27.66 -19.02 -13.98
N TRP A 152 28.04 -17.77 -13.68
CA TRP A 152 27.35 -16.61 -14.23
C TRP A 152 27.47 -16.51 -15.75
N ASP A 153 28.57 -16.99 -16.34
CA ASP A 153 28.75 -17.01 -17.80
C ASP A 153 27.78 -17.99 -18.48
N GLU A 154 27.54 -19.17 -17.88
CA GLU A 154 26.52 -20.10 -18.35
C GLU A 154 25.12 -19.48 -18.28
N VAL A 155 24.81 -18.80 -17.16
CA VAL A 155 23.53 -18.11 -16.96
C VAL A 155 23.31 -17.03 -18.01
N LEU A 156 24.32 -16.18 -18.27
CA LEU A 156 24.24 -15.13 -19.26
C LEU A 156 24.09 -15.69 -20.68
N ALA A 157 24.81 -16.76 -21.02
CA ALA A 157 24.72 -17.40 -22.33
C ALA A 157 23.36 -18.05 -22.59
N ASP A 158 22.81 -18.82 -21.63
CA ASP A 158 21.53 -19.52 -21.77
C ASP A 158 20.37 -18.51 -21.85
N ILE A 159 20.25 -17.64 -20.85
CA ILE A 159 19.16 -16.65 -20.78
C ILE A 159 19.28 -15.64 -21.91
N GLY A 160 20.49 -15.11 -22.16
CA GLY A 160 20.75 -14.13 -23.22
C GLY A 160 20.46 -14.68 -24.60
N GLY A 161 20.88 -15.91 -24.89
CA GLY A 161 20.60 -16.60 -26.16
C GLY A 161 19.10 -16.83 -26.39
N ARG A 162 18.36 -17.23 -25.34
CA ARG A 162 16.90 -17.42 -25.44
C ARG A 162 16.17 -16.11 -25.71
N ILE A 163 16.51 -15.03 -25.00
CA ILE A 163 15.91 -13.71 -25.21
C ILE A 163 16.28 -13.17 -26.59
N ARG A 164 17.54 -13.29 -27.03
CA ARG A 164 17.97 -12.91 -28.39
C ARG A 164 17.10 -13.56 -29.45
N LYS A 165 16.87 -14.88 -29.33
CA LYS A 165 16.00 -15.63 -30.24
C LYS A 165 14.57 -15.09 -30.22
N ALA A 166 13.99 -14.86 -29.05
CA ALA A 166 12.64 -14.28 -28.93
C ALA A 166 12.53 -12.90 -29.59
N LEU A 167 13.55 -12.03 -29.45
CA LEU A 167 13.58 -10.72 -30.10
C LEU A 167 13.73 -10.82 -31.62
N GLN A 168 14.52 -11.77 -32.13
CA GLN A 168 14.67 -12.03 -33.57
C GLN A 168 13.40 -12.59 -34.21
N GLU A 169 12.61 -13.34 -33.45
CA GLU A 169 11.31 -13.90 -33.87
C GLU A 169 10.12 -12.95 -33.59
N ASP A 170 10.39 -11.72 -33.14
CA ASP A 170 9.40 -10.70 -32.74
C ASP A 170 8.40 -11.16 -31.64
N ARG A 171 8.81 -12.11 -30.79
CA ARG A 171 8.03 -12.61 -29.65
C ARG A 171 8.22 -11.76 -28.39
N ARG A 172 8.08 -10.44 -28.53
CA ARG A 172 8.40 -9.45 -27.48
C ARG A 172 7.48 -9.54 -26.26
N ASP A 173 6.23 -9.96 -26.44
CA ASP A 173 5.25 -10.05 -25.35
C ASP A 173 5.39 -11.34 -24.51
N GLU A 174 6.30 -12.25 -24.89
CA GLU A 174 6.58 -13.50 -24.16
C GLU A 174 7.74 -13.37 -23.15
N ILE A 175 8.35 -12.18 -23.02
CA ILE A 175 9.43 -11.90 -22.07
C ILE A 175 8.86 -11.04 -20.94
N VAL A 176 8.84 -11.57 -19.72
CA VAL A 176 8.18 -10.94 -18.58
C VAL A 176 9.14 -10.78 -17.41
N TYR A 177 9.15 -9.59 -16.85
CA TYR A 177 9.77 -9.27 -15.58
C TYR A 177 8.70 -8.97 -14.54
N HIS A 178 8.52 -9.89 -13.61
CA HIS A 178 7.55 -9.80 -12.53
C HIS A 178 8.24 -9.39 -11.23
N VAL A 179 8.04 -8.14 -10.86
CA VAL A 179 8.57 -7.60 -9.62
C VAL A 179 7.50 -7.56 -8.55
N GLY A 180 7.92 -7.75 -7.29
CA GLY A 180 7.10 -7.33 -6.18
C GLY A 180 6.91 -5.83 -6.30
N ARG A 181 7.86 -5.07 -5.78
CA ARG A 181 7.79 -3.60 -5.81
C ARG A 181 8.72 -3.00 -6.87
N PRO A 182 8.21 -2.20 -7.83
CA PRO A 182 9.05 -1.42 -8.74
C PRO A 182 9.99 -0.47 -7.97
N GLY A 183 11.24 -0.35 -8.43
CA GLY A 183 12.20 0.63 -7.91
C GLY A 183 11.78 2.05 -8.29
N ALA A 184 12.08 3.04 -7.44
CA ALA A 184 11.66 4.42 -7.69
C ALA A 184 12.38 5.05 -8.89
N GLU A 185 13.58 4.55 -9.22
CA GLU A 185 14.42 5.05 -10.30
C GLU A 185 14.04 4.53 -11.70
N GLY A 186 13.30 3.43 -11.80
CA GLY A 186 12.87 2.87 -13.08
C GLY A 186 13.97 2.18 -13.92
N PHE A 187 15.07 1.70 -13.31
CA PHE A 187 16.18 1.07 -14.04
C PHE A 187 15.73 -0.12 -14.89
N ILE A 188 14.89 -1.01 -14.37
CA ILE A 188 14.39 -2.15 -15.14
C ILE A 188 13.42 -1.73 -16.24
N ASP A 189 12.63 -0.68 -16.02
CA ASP A 189 11.77 -0.14 -17.08
C ASP A 189 12.62 0.39 -18.24
N ARG A 190 13.80 0.98 -17.95
CA ARG A 190 14.80 1.33 -18.96
C ARG A 190 15.31 0.09 -19.71
N VAL A 191 15.60 -1.02 -19.03
CA VAL A 191 16.03 -2.29 -19.65
C VAL A 191 14.95 -2.82 -20.60
N LEU A 192 13.70 -2.92 -20.15
CA LEU A 192 12.59 -3.41 -20.97
C LEU A 192 12.31 -2.50 -22.18
N ARG A 193 12.42 -1.17 -22.02
CA ARG A 193 12.35 -0.22 -23.14
C ARG A 193 13.48 -0.41 -24.14
N ALA A 194 14.71 -0.61 -23.67
CA ALA A 194 15.85 -0.87 -24.55
C ALA A 194 15.63 -2.13 -25.39
N TRP A 195 15.06 -3.18 -24.79
CA TRP A 195 14.73 -4.41 -25.49
C TRP A 195 13.49 -4.27 -26.39
N GLY A 196 12.71 -3.20 -26.23
CA GLY A 196 11.44 -2.97 -26.92
C GLY A 196 10.37 -4.00 -26.53
N VAL A 197 10.33 -4.38 -25.25
CA VAL A 197 9.49 -5.45 -24.71
C VAL A 197 8.43 -4.85 -23.78
N ASP A 198 7.18 -5.31 -23.92
CA ASP A 198 6.09 -4.96 -23.02
C ASP A 198 5.95 -5.93 -21.83
N GLY A 199 7.06 -6.09 -21.11
CA GLY A 199 7.26 -7.18 -20.15
C GLY A 199 7.12 -6.81 -18.68
N HIS A 200 6.81 -5.55 -18.35
CA HIS A 200 6.72 -5.14 -16.94
C HIS A 200 5.48 -5.75 -16.30
N ASN A 201 5.65 -6.40 -15.14
CA ASN A 201 4.55 -6.93 -14.36
C ASN A 201 4.78 -6.71 -12.85
N SER A 202 3.73 -6.37 -12.10
CA SER A 202 3.85 -5.98 -10.68
C SER A 202 2.71 -6.44 -9.77
N HIS A 203 2.95 -6.54 -8.46
CA HIS A 203 1.92 -6.86 -7.47
C HIS A 203 0.90 -5.73 -7.20
N THR A 204 0.97 -4.60 -7.90
CA THR A 204 0.29 -3.38 -7.43
C THR A 204 -1.24 -3.51 -7.43
N ASN A 205 -1.79 -4.31 -8.35
CA ASN A 205 -3.21 -4.65 -8.43
C ASN A 205 -3.72 -5.61 -7.34
N ILE A 206 -2.87 -6.08 -6.46
CA ILE A 206 -3.31 -6.74 -5.21
C ILE A 206 -2.90 -5.93 -3.97
N CYS A 207 -2.36 -4.73 -4.17
CA CYS A 207 -1.79 -3.91 -3.11
C CYS A 207 -2.53 -2.59 -2.91
N SER A 208 -2.68 -1.77 -3.94
CA SER A 208 -3.14 -0.38 -3.75
C SER A 208 -3.77 0.27 -4.98
N SER A 209 -3.93 -0.44 -6.09
CA SER A 209 -4.44 0.17 -7.33
C SER A 209 -5.83 0.77 -7.18
N GLY A 210 -6.70 0.18 -6.35
CA GLY A 210 -8.03 0.73 -6.05
C GLY A 210 -7.97 2.17 -5.53
N ALA A 211 -7.22 2.42 -4.45
CA ALA A 211 -7.03 3.78 -3.92
C ALA A 211 -6.44 4.71 -5.00
N ARG A 212 -5.46 4.21 -5.75
CA ARG A 212 -4.72 4.98 -6.74
C ARG A 212 -5.56 5.44 -7.91
N LEU A 213 -6.44 4.58 -8.42
CA LEU A 213 -7.39 4.96 -9.46
C LEU A 213 -8.28 6.12 -8.97
N GLY A 214 -8.82 6.01 -7.77
CA GLY A 214 -9.71 7.05 -7.24
C GLY A 214 -9.03 8.41 -7.07
N TYR A 215 -7.77 8.46 -6.61
CA TYR A 215 -6.99 9.71 -6.54
C TYR A 215 -6.63 10.26 -7.93
N ALA A 216 -6.25 9.38 -8.86
CA ALA A 216 -5.87 9.77 -10.22
C ALA A 216 -7.05 10.38 -10.98
N LEU A 217 -8.25 9.81 -10.81
CA LEU A 217 -9.49 10.34 -11.39
C LEU A 217 -9.90 11.71 -10.84
N TRP A 218 -9.35 12.17 -9.71
CA TRP A 218 -9.62 13.49 -9.14
C TRP A 218 -8.56 14.52 -9.49
N SER A 219 -7.28 14.16 -9.42
CA SER A 219 -6.17 15.12 -9.41
C SER A 219 -5.12 14.87 -10.48
N GLY A 220 -5.22 13.75 -11.21
CA GLY A 220 -4.17 13.27 -12.11
C GLY A 220 -2.99 12.59 -11.40
N TYR A 221 -2.99 12.55 -10.06
CA TYR A 221 -1.96 11.90 -9.26
C TYR A 221 -2.49 10.66 -8.56
N ASP A 222 -1.68 9.61 -8.51
CA ASP A 222 -2.11 8.29 -8.03
C ASP A 222 -2.19 8.19 -6.49
N ARG A 223 -1.69 9.17 -5.73
CA ARG A 223 -1.58 9.07 -4.27
C ARG A 223 -1.65 10.42 -3.54
N PRO A 224 -2.06 10.41 -2.26
CA PRO A 224 -1.94 11.56 -1.37
C PRO A 224 -0.55 11.61 -0.70
N SER A 225 -0.17 12.81 -0.26
CA SER A 225 1.00 13.14 0.55
C SER A 225 0.54 14.08 1.67
N PRO A 226 -0.04 13.56 2.76
CA PRO A 226 -0.60 14.41 3.82
C PRO A 226 0.49 15.04 4.69
N ASP A 227 0.33 16.32 5.02
CA ASP A 227 1.23 17.05 5.92
C ASP A 227 0.81 16.90 7.39
N TYR A 228 0.94 15.68 7.92
CA TYR A 228 0.45 15.34 9.27
C TYR A 228 1.03 16.21 10.39
N ALA A 229 2.27 16.69 10.25
CA ALA A 229 2.95 17.48 11.29
C ALA A 229 2.29 18.85 11.52
N ASN A 230 1.57 19.35 10.52
CA ASN A 230 0.85 20.62 10.58
C ASN A 230 -0.68 20.44 10.51
N ALA A 231 -1.21 19.22 10.58
CA ALA A 231 -2.65 18.97 10.56
C ALA A 231 -3.37 19.53 11.81
N ARG A 232 -4.66 19.84 11.68
CA ARG A 232 -5.57 20.08 12.82
C ARG A 232 -6.48 18.87 13.09
N PHE A 233 -6.86 18.17 12.03
CA PHE A 233 -7.62 16.93 12.11
C PHE A 233 -7.08 15.91 11.11
N ILE A 234 -6.91 14.66 11.57
CA ILE A 234 -6.44 13.53 10.78
C ILE A 234 -7.53 12.47 10.74
N LEU A 235 -7.98 12.10 9.54
CA LEU A 235 -8.93 11.01 9.32
C LEU A 235 -8.24 9.83 8.62
N ALA A 236 -8.04 8.72 9.34
CA ALA A 236 -7.40 7.52 8.83
C ALA A 236 -8.45 6.41 8.56
N LEU A 237 -8.67 6.07 7.29
CA LEU A 237 -9.63 5.03 6.87
C LEU A 237 -8.91 3.73 6.57
N ASN A 238 -9.08 2.75 7.46
CA ASN A 238 -8.49 1.42 7.41
C ASN A 238 -6.99 1.50 7.07
N ALA A 239 -6.34 2.49 7.68
CA ALA A 239 -4.97 2.90 7.41
C ALA A 239 -4.12 2.67 8.66
N HIS A 240 -3.44 1.52 8.69
CA HIS A 240 -2.53 1.16 9.77
C HIS A 240 -1.18 1.89 9.60
N LEU A 241 -1.13 3.16 9.98
CA LEU A 241 0.07 3.98 9.81
C LEU A 241 1.23 3.52 10.70
N GLU A 242 1.01 2.60 11.65
CA GLU A 242 2.01 1.95 12.51
C GLU A 242 2.73 0.74 11.89
N SER A 243 2.20 0.17 10.81
CA SER A 243 2.67 -1.11 10.24
C SER A 243 2.57 -1.14 8.72
N GLY A 244 1.94 -0.11 8.16
CA GLY A 244 1.65 0.07 6.76
C GLY A 244 2.68 0.93 6.05
N HIS A 245 2.15 1.70 5.11
CA HIS A 245 2.91 2.45 4.13
C HIS A 245 3.49 3.72 4.77
N TYR A 246 4.76 4.02 4.49
CA TYR A 246 5.50 5.16 5.07
C TYR A 246 5.58 5.16 6.60
N PHE A 247 5.47 3.99 7.23
CA PHE A 247 5.30 3.84 8.68
C PHE A 247 6.15 4.82 9.49
N ASN A 248 7.47 4.61 9.56
CA ASN A 248 8.28 5.39 10.48
C ASN A 248 8.24 6.92 10.18
N PRO A 249 8.43 7.39 8.92
CA PRO A 249 8.30 8.83 8.61
C PRO A 249 6.93 9.43 8.95
N HIS A 250 5.82 8.72 8.68
CA HIS A 250 4.47 9.19 8.97
C HIS A 250 4.17 9.16 10.46
N ALA A 251 4.50 8.07 11.17
CA ALA A 251 4.28 7.95 12.61
C ALA A 251 4.95 9.10 13.37
N GLN A 252 6.18 9.48 12.99
CA GLN A 252 6.84 10.65 13.58
C GLN A 252 6.04 11.94 13.39
N ARG A 253 5.54 12.19 12.19
CA ARG A 253 4.83 13.43 11.83
C ARG A 253 3.43 13.49 12.40
N ILE A 254 2.75 12.35 12.49
CA ILE A 254 1.47 12.22 13.20
C ILE A 254 1.69 12.52 14.68
N SER A 255 2.71 11.92 15.31
CA SER A 255 3.04 12.22 16.70
C SER A 255 3.36 13.71 16.92
N GLU A 256 4.07 14.35 16.00
CA GLU A 256 4.30 15.81 16.03
C GLU A 256 3.00 16.62 15.92
N GLY A 257 2.10 16.24 15.01
CA GLY A 257 0.79 16.86 14.85
C GLY A 257 -0.09 16.69 16.10
N LEU A 258 -0.17 15.48 16.65
CA LEU A 258 -0.91 15.18 17.88
C LEU A 258 -0.34 15.96 19.08
N ALA A 259 0.99 16.03 19.22
CA ALA A 259 1.64 16.81 20.27
C ALA A 259 1.36 18.33 20.15
N ARG A 260 1.06 18.81 18.94
CA ARG A 260 0.61 20.18 18.67
C ARG A 260 -0.91 20.38 18.82
N GLY A 261 -1.64 19.34 19.23
CA GLY A 261 -3.08 19.40 19.49
C GLY A 261 -3.98 18.94 18.35
N ALA A 262 -3.43 18.33 17.29
CA ALA A 262 -4.27 17.70 16.27
C ALA A 262 -5.12 16.57 16.88
N LYS A 263 -6.36 16.44 16.41
CA LYS A 263 -7.22 15.29 16.73
C LYS A 263 -7.12 14.24 15.63
N MET A 264 -7.29 12.97 15.97
CA MET A 264 -7.28 11.87 15.01
C MET A 264 -8.50 10.97 15.16
N ALA A 265 -9.18 10.67 14.06
CA ALA A 265 -10.20 9.63 13.98
C ALA A 265 -9.69 8.48 13.11
N VAL A 266 -9.85 7.25 13.60
CA VAL A 266 -9.49 6.02 12.89
C VAL A 266 -10.74 5.21 12.62
N VAL A 267 -11.03 4.99 11.35
CA VAL A 267 -12.08 4.08 10.88
C VAL A 267 -11.43 2.73 10.61
N ASP A 268 -11.65 1.76 11.49
CA ASP A 268 -11.00 0.44 11.39
C ASP A 268 -11.85 -0.59 12.16
N PRO A 269 -12.29 -1.70 11.55
CA PRO A 269 -13.02 -2.77 12.24
C PRO A 269 -12.22 -3.38 13.40
N ARG A 270 -10.89 -3.20 13.44
CA ARG A 270 -10.02 -3.62 14.52
C ARG A 270 -9.56 -2.41 15.34
N LEU A 271 -9.34 -2.63 16.63
CA LEU A 271 -8.59 -1.70 17.46
C LEU A 271 -7.09 -1.87 17.14
N SER A 272 -6.64 -1.25 16.05
CA SER A 272 -5.23 -1.20 15.65
C SER A 272 -4.38 -0.34 16.58
N ASN A 273 -3.05 -0.40 16.49
CA ASN A 273 -2.20 0.45 17.36
C ASN A 273 -2.34 1.93 16.98
N THR A 274 -2.67 2.24 15.72
CA THR A 274 -3.04 3.60 15.34
C THR A 274 -4.37 3.99 16.00
N ALA A 275 -5.37 3.11 16.02
CA ALA A 275 -6.64 3.35 16.69
C ALA A 275 -6.49 3.55 18.21
N SER A 276 -5.59 2.82 18.88
CA SER A 276 -5.34 2.98 20.32
C SER A 276 -4.76 4.34 20.71
N LEU A 277 -4.17 5.08 19.75
CA LEU A 277 -3.67 6.43 19.95
C LEU A 277 -4.63 7.51 19.41
N ALA A 278 -5.74 7.11 18.78
CA ALA A 278 -6.70 8.01 18.18
C ALA A 278 -7.60 8.67 19.23
N THR A 279 -8.08 9.87 18.92
CA THR A 279 -9.14 10.52 19.70
C THR A 279 -10.48 9.80 19.53
N TYR A 280 -10.72 9.24 18.34
CA TYR A 280 -11.94 8.50 18.01
C TYR A 280 -11.59 7.22 17.25
N TRP A 281 -12.13 6.09 17.71
CA TRP A 281 -12.11 4.82 16.99
C TRP A 281 -13.54 4.51 16.49
N LEU A 282 -13.67 4.25 15.20
CA LEU A 282 -14.93 3.95 14.52
C LEU A 282 -14.86 2.52 13.93
N PRO A 283 -15.36 1.50 14.66
CA PRO A 283 -15.35 0.11 14.20
C PRO A 283 -16.45 -0.12 13.16
N THR A 284 -16.25 0.35 11.94
CA THR A 284 -17.23 0.22 10.84
C THR A 284 -17.39 -1.23 10.37
N ARG A 285 -18.55 -1.52 9.80
CA ARG A 285 -18.75 -2.70 8.96
C ARG A 285 -17.87 -2.55 7.70
N PRO A 286 -16.91 -3.46 7.44
CA PRO A 286 -16.03 -3.36 6.28
C PRO A 286 -16.82 -3.20 4.98
N GLY A 287 -16.40 -2.36 4.05
CA GLY A 287 -17.11 -2.14 2.78
C GLY A 287 -18.08 -0.96 2.77
N THR A 288 -18.32 -0.32 3.91
CA THR A 288 -19.28 0.79 4.07
C THR A 288 -18.62 2.16 4.19
N GLU A 289 -17.29 2.21 4.06
CA GLU A 289 -16.48 3.42 4.29
C GLU A 289 -16.85 4.55 3.33
N ALA A 290 -17.18 4.24 2.07
CA ALA A 290 -17.63 5.25 1.11
C ALA A 290 -18.96 5.89 1.56
N ALA A 291 -19.91 5.09 2.08
CA ALA A 291 -21.17 5.61 2.61
C ALA A 291 -20.95 6.49 3.85
N LEU A 292 -20.05 6.09 4.75
CA LEU A 292 -19.66 6.91 5.91
C LEU A 292 -19.13 8.28 5.48
N VAL A 293 -18.22 8.32 4.51
CA VAL A 293 -17.66 9.58 4.01
C VAL A 293 -18.71 10.43 3.29
N LEU A 294 -19.64 9.82 2.55
CA LEU A 294 -20.74 10.54 1.92
C LEU A 294 -21.73 11.12 2.95
N ALA A 295 -21.96 10.45 4.07
CA ALA A 295 -22.73 11.03 5.19
C ALA A 295 -22.02 12.22 5.83
N MET A 296 -20.69 12.19 5.92
CA MET A 296 -19.93 13.36 6.36
C MET A 296 -20.07 14.53 5.37
N ALA A 297 -19.98 14.25 4.06
CA ALA A 297 -20.20 15.27 3.02
C ALA A 297 -21.63 15.84 3.08
N HIS A 298 -22.64 14.99 3.30
CA HIS A 298 -24.04 15.40 3.51
C HIS A 298 -24.17 16.42 4.64
N VAL A 299 -23.55 16.15 5.80
CA VAL A 299 -23.56 17.08 6.95
C VAL A 299 -22.88 18.40 6.60
N ILE A 300 -21.68 18.36 6.01
CA ILE A 300 -20.90 19.55 5.64
C ILE A 300 -21.68 20.44 4.66
N LEU A 301 -22.36 19.82 3.68
CA LEU A 301 -23.16 20.54 2.69
C LEU A 301 -24.41 21.16 3.34
N ASN A 302 -25.19 20.40 4.10
CA ASN A 302 -26.46 20.86 4.68
C ASN A 302 -26.29 21.87 5.83
N GLU A 303 -25.13 21.89 6.47
CA GLU A 303 -24.76 22.93 7.47
C GLU A 303 -23.97 24.10 6.86
N ASP A 304 -23.76 24.12 5.54
CA ASP A 304 -23.01 25.13 4.80
C ASP A 304 -21.59 25.38 5.35
N LEU A 305 -20.90 24.30 5.73
CA LEU A 305 -19.55 24.31 6.33
C LEU A 305 -18.40 24.18 5.31
N TYR A 306 -18.70 24.28 4.02
CA TYR A 306 -17.74 24.08 2.92
C TYR A 306 -17.00 25.37 2.52
N ASP A 307 -15.79 25.22 1.98
CA ASP A 307 -15.02 26.30 1.35
C ASP A 307 -15.52 26.54 -0.09
N LYS A 308 -16.53 27.40 -0.21
CA LYS A 308 -17.12 27.78 -1.49
C LYS A 308 -16.10 28.35 -2.47
N ALA A 309 -15.18 29.21 -2.00
CA ALA A 309 -14.19 29.88 -2.85
C ALA A 309 -13.14 28.91 -3.40
N PHE A 310 -12.83 27.86 -2.64
CA PHE A 310 -12.01 26.76 -3.15
C PHE A 310 -12.75 25.96 -4.22
N ILE A 311 -13.99 25.54 -3.95
CA ILE A 311 -14.81 24.76 -4.90
C ILE A 311 -14.96 25.51 -6.23
N GLU A 312 -15.34 26.79 -6.16
CA GLU A 312 -15.57 27.63 -7.34
C GLU A 312 -14.32 27.76 -8.23
N ARG A 313 -13.14 27.86 -7.62
CA ARG A 313 -11.86 28.00 -8.34
C ARG A 313 -11.35 26.68 -8.90
N TRP A 314 -11.42 25.63 -8.09
CA TRP A 314 -10.59 24.43 -8.27
C TRP A 314 -11.36 23.15 -8.54
N VAL A 315 -12.70 23.14 -8.56
CA VAL A 315 -13.50 21.98 -8.95
C VAL A 315 -14.12 22.21 -10.34
N ASN A 316 -14.23 21.17 -11.15
CA ASN A 316 -14.86 21.20 -12.49
C ASN A 316 -16.41 21.30 -12.43
N TRP A 317 -16.93 22.27 -11.68
CA TRP A 317 -18.35 22.38 -11.37
C TRP A 317 -19.21 22.74 -12.59
N ARG A 318 -18.70 23.58 -13.52
CA ARG A 318 -19.41 23.94 -14.76
C ARG A 318 -19.57 22.73 -15.68
N GLU A 319 -18.50 21.97 -15.85
CA GLU A 319 -18.50 20.72 -16.61
C GLU A 319 -19.47 19.70 -15.99
N THR A 320 -19.55 19.68 -14.65
CA THR A 320 -20.51 18.84 -13.94
C THR A 320 -21.97 19.26 -14.19
N LEU A 321 -22.28 20.56 -14.13
CA LEU A 321 -23.62 21.07 -14.43
C LEU A 321 -24.01 20.81 -15.88
N ALA A 322 -23.09 21.00 -16.83
CA ALA A 322 -23.31 20.67 -18.24
C ALA A 322 -23.63 19.18 -18.44
N ALA A 323 -22.89 18.29 -17.76
CA ALA A 323 -23.17 16.85 -17.79
C ALA A 323 -24.50 16.48 -17.13
N ALA A 324 -24.97 17.25 -16.14
CA ALA A 324 -26.30 17.11 -15.56
C ALA A 324 -27.39 17.57 -16.53
N ALA A 325 -27.17 18.66 -17.25
CA ALA A 325 -28.10 19.24 -18.21
C ALA A 325 -28.37 18.33 -19.40
N ASP A 326 -27.34 17.71 -19.97
CA ASP A 326 -27.48 16.81 -21.13
C ASP A 326 -27.69 15.33 -20.77
N GLY A 327 -27.81 15.01 -19.47
CA GLY A 327 -28.12 13.68 -18.99
C GLY A 327 -26.96 12.67 -19.02
N ARG A 328 -25.71 13.12 -19.23
CA ARG A 328 -24.50 12.29 -19.03
C ARG A 328 -24.26 11.94 -17.56
N LEU A 329 -24.69 12.78 -16.62
CA LEU A 329 -24.55 12.55 -15.19
C LEU A 329 -25.71 11.70 -14.65
N ARG A 330 -25.49 10.39 -14.50
CA ARG A 330 -26.50 9.42 -14.00
C ARG A 330 -26.00 8.62 -12.77
N PRO A 331 -25.61 9.29 -11.67
CA PRO A 331 -25.03 8.61 -10.52
C PRO A 331 -25.99 7.59 -9.94
N GLY A 332 -25.47 6.42 -9.59
CA GLY A 332 -26.25 5.43 -8.87
C GLY A 332 -27.51 5.01 -9.60
N ALA A 333 -27.45 4.83 -10.94
CA ALA A 333 -28.57 4.34 -11.75
C ALA A 333 -29.19 3.00 -11.24
N ARG A 334 -28.51 2.32 -10.31
CA ARG A 334 -28.97 1.10 -9.60
C ARG A 334 -29.43 1.36 -8.16
N GLY A 335 -29.64 2.61 -7.76
CA GLY A 335 -29.97 3.04 -6.40
C GLY A 335 -28.75 3.41 -5.54
N THR A 336 -29.03 3.74 -4.28
CA THR A 336 -28.01 4.11 -3.28
C THR A 336 -27.24 2.91 -2.73
N GLY A 337 -27.85 1.72 -2.77
CA GLY A 337 -27.28 0.50 -2.21
C GLY A 337 -27.32 0.41 -0.68
N LEU A 338 -27.91 1.39 0.02
CA LEU A 338 -28.10 1.35 1.47
C LEU A 338 -29.18 0.34 1.86
N ARG A 339 -29.02 -0.35 3.01
CA ARG A 339 -30.05 -1.24 3.54
C ARG A 339 -31.32 -0.48 3.97
N PRO A 340 -32.52 -1.06 3.81
CA PRO A 340 -33.76 -0.44 4.28
C PRO A 340 -33.75 -0.28 5.81
N VAL A 341 -34.07 0.92 6.31
CA VAL A 341 -34.13 1.19 7.75
C VAL A 341 -35.31 0.43 8.38
N SER A 342 -35.05 -0.39 9.40
CA SER A 342 -36.01 -1.30 10.05
C SER A 342 -37.05 -0.59 10.95
N ALA A 343 -36.86 0.70 11.24
CA ALA A 343 -37.84 1.53 11.91
C ALA A 343 -38.53 2.47 10.91
N ARG A 344 -39.88 2.54 10.99
CA ARG A 344 -40.65 3.64 10.41
C ARG A 344 -40.27 4.94 11.13
N VAL A 345 -39.13 5.52 10.78
CA VAL A 345 -38.97 6.96 10.86
C VAL A 345 -39.77 7.51 9.69
N GLU A 346 -40.83 8.24 10.00
CA GLU A 346 -41.45 9.15 9.03
C GLU A 346 -40.36 10.11 8.59
N ASN A 347 -39.74 9.80 7.45
CA ASN A 347 -38.93 10.73 6.72
C ASN A 347 -39.91 11.77 6.15
N PRO A 348 -39.83 13.06 6.51
CA PRO A 348 -40.71 14.08 5.89
C PRO A 348 -40.54 14.12 4.36
N CYS A 349 -39.48 13.52 3.82
CA CYS A 349 -39.19 13.40 2.40
C CYS A 349 -39.78 12.13 1.73
N LYS A 350 -40.66 11.36 2.39
CA LYS A 350 -41.29 10.15 1.81
C LYS A 350 -42.50 10.40 0.90
N GLN A 351 -42.85 11.65 0.60
CA GLN A 351 -44.04 11.98 -0.19
C GLN A 351 -43.78 12.48 -1.62
N SER A 352 -42.57 12.34 -2.14
CA SER A 352 -42.32 12.59 -3.56
C SER A 352 -41.83 11.31 -4.24
N PRO A 353 -42.41 10.89 -5.36
CA PRO A 353 -41.75 9.96 -6.27
C PRO A 353 -40.35 10.49 -6.56
N VAL A 354 -39.42 9.60 -6.94
CA VAL A 354 -38.03 9.90 -7.36
C VAL A 354 -37.95 10.81 -8.62
N GLU A 355 -39.07 11.44 -8.97
CA GLU A 355 -39.35 12.29 -10.12
C GLU A 355 -39.35 13.79 -9.77
N ASP A 356 -39.57 14.20 -8.50
CA ASP A 356 -39.43 15.61 -8.05
C ASP A 356 -37.97 15.99 -7.75
N ARG A 357 -37.06 15.69 -8.69
CA ARG A 357 -35.67 16.16 -8.58
C ARG A 357 -35.58 17.58 -9.10
N CYS A 358 -34.65 18.37 -8.55
CA CYS A 358 -34.27 19.64 -9.15
C CYS A 358 -33.93 19.40 -10.63
N HIS A 359 -34.74 19.89 -11.56
CA HIS A 359 -34.48 19.72 -12.98
C HIS A 359 -33.17 20.44 -13.29
N SER A 360 -32.31 19.84 -14.11
CA SER A 360 -31.00 20.42 -14.44
C SER A 360 -31.11 21.84 -15.05
N GLN A 361 -32.26 22.15 -15.64
CA GLN A 361 -32.63 23.46 -16.16
C GLN A 361 -32.89 24.51 -15.06
N ASP A 362 -33.26 24.08 -13.85
CA ASP A 362 -33.59 24.95 -12.71
C ASP A 362 -32.37 25.31 -11.84
N LEU A 363 -31.24 24.62 -12.03
CA LEU A 363 -30.02 24.82 -11.23
C LEU A 363 -29.25 26.09 -11.64
N GLY A 364 -29.34 26.50 -12.92
CA GLY A 364 -28.53 27.57 -13.50
C GLY A 364 -27.02 27.24 -13.58
N ASP A 365 -26.26 27.98 -14.39
CA ASP A 365 -24.78 27.84 -14.50
C ASP A 365 -24.07 28.68 -13.42
N THR A 366 -24.38 28.38 -12.16
CA THR A 366 -23.86 29.07 -10.97
C THR A 366 -23.25 28.09 -9.97
N ILE A 367 -22.37 28.60 -9.11
CA ILE A 367 -21.81 27.80 -8.02
C ILE A 367 -22.91 27.35 -7.05
N GLU A 368 -23.94 28.17 -6.82
CA GLU A 368 -25.12 27.80 -6.03
C GLU A 368 -25.88 26.64 -6.66
N GLY A 369 -26.06 26.63 -7.98
CA GLY A 369 -26.64 25.51 -8.73
C GLY A 369 -25.85 24.22 -8.55
N PHE A 370 -24.52 24.29 -8.58
CA PHE A 370 -23.67 23.14 -8.30
C PHE A 370 -23.81 22.64 -6.85
N ILE A 371 -23.85 23.53 -5.86
CA ILE A 371 -24.06 23.12 -4.46
C ILE A 371 -25.45 22.49 -4.27
N ALA A 372 -26.50 23.05 -4.89
CA ALA A 372 -27.84 22.47 -4.86
C ALA A 372 -27.85 21.06 -5.47
N LEU A 373 -27.14 20.85 -6.59
CA LEU A 373 -26.93 19.53 -7.17
C LEU A 373 -26.25 18.56 -6.19
N LEU A 374 -25.19 18.99 -5.49
CA LEU A 374 -24.51 18.14 -4.49
C LEU A 374 -25.45 17.76 -3.34
N LYS A 375 -26.22 18.73 -2.81
CA LYS A 375 -27.20 18.51 -1.75
C LYS A 375 -28.25 17.49 -2.18
N ASP A 376 -28.79 17.63 -3.39
CA ASP A 376 -29.74 16.67 -3.98
C ASP A 376 -29.13 15.27 -4.12
N ARG A 377 -27.96 15.14 -4.77
CA ARG A 377 -27.35 13.83 -5.03
C ARG A 377 -26.96 13.08 -3.76
N TYR A 378 -26.58 13.80 -2.71
CA TYR A 378 -26.21 13.18 -1.43
C TYR A 378 -27.31 13.23 -0.37
N ALA A 379 -28.52 13.71 -0.69
CA ALA A 379 -29.67 13.69 0.21
C ALA A 379 -29.96 12.30 0.82
N PRO A 380 -29.80 11.16 0.10
CA PRO A 380 -30.07 9.84 0.68
C PRO A 380 -29.07 9.38 1.74
N PHE A 381 -27.87 9.96 1.81
CA PHE A 381 -26.80 9.56 2.74
C PHE A 381 -26.92 10.31 4.07
N THR A 382 -28.09 10.27 4.71
CA THR A 382 -28.27 10.88 6.03
C THR A 382 -27.44 10.14 7.08
N PRO A 383 -27.00 10.80 8.17
CA PRO A 383 -26.29 10.14 9.27
C PRO A 383 -27.03 8.92 9.81
N ASP A 384 -28.36 8.95 9.96
CA ASP A 384 -29.14 7.82 10.48
C ASP A 384 -29.19 6.64 9.49
N ALA A 385 -29.41 6.90 8.21
CA ALA A 385 -29.45 5.85 7.19
C ALA A 385 -28.09 5.15 7.06
N VAL A 386 -27.00 5.93 7.15
CA VAL A 386 -25.65 5.39 7.08
C VAL A 386 -25.21 4.75 8.40
N ALA A 387 -25.70 5.20 9.55
CA ALA A 387 -25.41 4.59 10.85
C ALA A 387 -25.88 3.13 10.90
N GLU A 388 -27.06 2.83 10.35
CA GLU A 388 -27.55 1.47 10.20
C GLU A 388 -26.61 0.65 9.29
N GLU A 389 -26.21 1.23 8.16
CA GLU A 389 -25.34 0.62 7.15
C GLU A 389 -23.93 0.31 7.64
N CYS A 390 -23.24 1.25 8.27
CA CYS A 390 -21.85 1.09 8.68
C CYS A 390 -21.70 0.66 10.14
N GLY A 391 -22.76 0.75 10.95
CA GLY A 391 -22.73 0.41 12.36
C GLY A 391 -21.95 1.40 13.24
N VAL A 392 -21.81 2.65 12.78
CA VAL A 392 -21.27 3.78 13.56
C VAL A 392 -22.42 4.69 13.95
N PRO A 393 -22.55 5.12 15.22
CA PRO A 393 -23.65 5.99 15.65
C PRO A 393 -23.73 7.31 14.87
N ALA A 394 -24.95 7.73 14.53
CA ALA A 394 -25.21 8.93 13.71
C ALA A 394 -24.60 10.19 14.32
N GLU A 395 -24.67 10.35 15.65
CA GLU A 395 -24.07 11.47 16.36
C GLU A 395 -22.54 11.53 16.21
N GLN A 396 -21.90 10.36 16.10
CA GLN A 396 -20.47 10.26 15.90
C GLN A 396 -20.09 10.65 14.47
N ILE A 397 -20.89 10.24 13.48
CA ILE A 397 -20.74 10.65 12.08
C ILE A 397 -20.79 12.18 11.96
N VAL A 398 -21.83 12.81 12.52
CA VAL A 398 -21.99 14.28 12.53
C VAL A 398 -20.80 14.97 13.19
N LYS A 399 -20.37 14.46 14.35
CA LYS A 399 -19.23 15.01 15.09
C LYS A 399 -17.94 14.99 14.28
N ILE A 400 -17.63 13.86 13.64
CA ILE A 400 -16.42 13.72 12.81
C ILE A 400 -16.50 14.60 11.55
N ALA A 401 -17.68 14.73 10.94
CA ALA A 401 -17.91 15.63 9.81
C ALA A 401 -17.60 17.09 10.16
N ARG A 402 -18.12 17.57 11.30
CA ARG A 402 -17.85 18.93 11.79
C ARG A 402 -16.37 19.15 12.12
N LEU A 403 -15.70 18.18 12.75
CA LEU A 403 -14.25 18.27 13.01
C LEU A 403 -13.42 18.36 11.72
N ALA A 404 -13.82 17.64 10.67
CA ALA A 404 -13.17 17.74 9.37
C ALA A 404 -13.39 19.12 8.73
N ALA A 405 -14.61 19.66 8.80
CA ALA A 405 -14.90 21.01 8.31
C ALA A 405 -14.17 22.10 9.09
N GLU A 406 -14.19 22.04 10.42
CA GLU A 406 -13.49 22.99 11.31
C GLU A 406 -11.97 23.01 11.10
N ALA A 407 -11.39 21.88 10.66
CA ALA A 407 -9.98 21.84 10.30
C ALA A 407 -9.67 22.64 9.03
N GLY A 408 -10.65 22.85 8.15
CA GLY A 408 -10.53 23.61 6.91
C GLY A 408 -9.34 23.15 6.07
N SER A 409 -8.50 24.10 5.64
CA SER A 409 -7.28 23.83 4.87
C SER A 409 -6.25 22.93 5.59
N ARG A 410 -6.43 22.65 6.88
CA ARG A 410 -5.54 21.79 7.70
C ARG A 410 -6.15 20.42 8.01
N PHE A 411 -7.08 19.98 7.17
CA PHE A 411 -7.64 18.63 7.18
C PHE A 411 -6.73 17.64 6.42
N CYS A 412 -6.28 16.60 7.10
CA CYS A 412 -5.53 15.48 6.52
C CYS A 412 -6.39 14.21 6.50
N SER A 413 -6.26 13.41 5.45
CA SER A 413 -6.81 12.06 5.44
C SER A 413 -5.85 11.05 4.83
N HIS A 414 -6.08 9.77 5.12
CA HIS A 414 -5.38 8.68 4.47
C HIS A 414 -6.27 7.45 4.34
N THR A 415 -6.23 6.81 3.18
CA THR A 415 -6.71 5.45 2.99
C THR A 415 -5.66 4.63 2.26
N TRP A 416 -5.61 3.33 2.55
CA TRP A 416 -4.71 2.41 1.87
C TRP A 416 -5.42 1.08 1.59
N ARG A 417 -4.96 -0.02 2.21
CA ARG A 417 -5.42 -1.38 1.88
C ARG A 417 -6.79 -1.72 2.45
N GLY A 418 -7.02 -1.56 3.75
CA GLY A 418 -8.19 -2.21 4.38
C GLY A 418 -9.56 -1.70 3.91
N ALA A 419 -9.63 -0.57 3.21
CA ALA A 419 -10.82 -0.14 2.48
C ALA A 419 -10.62 -0.28 0.96
N ALA A 420 -9.61 0.39 0.39
CA ALA A 420 -9.51 0.48 -1.07
C ALA A 420 -9.00 -0.80 -1.78
N SER A 421 -8.45 -1.77 -1.05
CA SER A 421 -8.09 -3.12 -1.55
C SER A 421 -9.06 -4.21 -1.14
N ALA A 422 -10.01 -3.89 -0.28
CA ALA A 422 -10.76 -4.91 0.44
C ALA A 422 -11.94 -5.45 -0.35
N HIS A 423 -12.65 -4.60 -1.09
CA HIS A 423 -13.95 -4.96 -1.63
C HIS A 423 -14.23 -4.35 -3.00
N LEU A 424 -15.27 -4.88 -3.66
CA LEU A 424 -15.84 -4.32 -4.87
C LEU A 424 -16.13 -2.82 -4.65
N GLY A 425 -15.71 -1.98 -5.60
CA GLY A 425 -15.87 -0.54 -5.51
C GLY A 425 -14.94 0.18 -4.51
N GLY A 426 -13.93 -0.49 -3.94
CA GLY A 426 -13.00 0.13 -2.98
C GLY A 426 -12.28 1.38 -3.49
N TRP A 427 -12.16 1.55 -4.81
CA TRP A 427 -11.61 2.75 -5.45
C TRP A 427 -12.48 4.01 -5.28
N GLN A 428 -13.77 3.87 -4.97
CA GLN A 428 -14.64 4.99 -4.63
C GLN A 428 -14.31 5.60 -3.27
N VAL A 429 -13.71 4.84 -2.33
CA VAL A 429 -13.36 5.35 -1.00
C VAL A 429 -12.40 6.54 -1.09
N SER A 430 -11.36 6.45 -1.94
CA SER A 430 -10.45 7.58 -2.15
C SER A 430 -11.12 8.73 -2.91
N ARG A 431 -12.09 8.46 -3.81
CA ARG A 431 -12.88 9.52 -4.44
C ARG A 431 -13.75 10.27 -3.44
N CYS A 432 -14.39 9.58 -2.51
CA CYS A 432 -15.17 10.20 -1.44
C CYS A 432 -14.27 10.99 -0.48
N LEU A 433 -13.06 10.51 -0.17
CA LEU A 433 -12.11 11.29 0.64
C LEU A 433 -11.66 12.57 -0.07
N MET A 434 -11.40 12.51 -1.38
CA MET A 434 -11.08 13.70 -2.16
C MET A 434 -12.24 14.70 -2.22
N LEU A 435 -13.50 14.23 -2.20
CA LEU A 435 -14.66 15.11 -2.03
C LEU A 435 -14.58 15.90 -0.72
N LEU A 436 -14.26 15.26 0.42
CA LEU A 436 -14.06 15.99 1.68
C LEU A 436 -12.92 17.01 1.59
N HIS A 437 -11.83 16.67 0.92
CA HIS A 437 -10.72 17.62 0.71
C HIS A 437 -11.14 18.82 -0.14
N ALA A 438 -11.94 18.59 -1.19
CA ALA A 438 -12.50 19.66 -2.01
C ALA A 438 -13.48 20.54 -1.21
N LEU A 439 -14.36 19.93 -0.40
CA LEU A 439 -15.30 20.67 0.46
C LEU A 439 -14.59 21.51 1.54
N THR A 440 -13.43 21.08 2.02
CA THR A 440 -12.67 21.76 3.09
C THR A 440 -11.59 22.71 2.57
N GLY A 441 -11.31 22.73 1.26
CA GLY A 441 -10.21 23.52 0.69
C GLY A 441 -8.82 23.09 1.15
N SER A 442 -8.63 21.79 1.43
CA SER A 442 -7.39 21.26 2.04
C SER A 442 -6.42 20.60 1.05
N VAL A 443 -6.68 20.67 -0.26
CA VAL A 443 -5.77 20.10 -1.26
C VAL A 443 -4.59 21.04 -1.48
N GLY A 444 -3.37 20.55 -1.28
CA GLY A 444 -2.13 21.27 -1.59
C GLY A 444 -1.70 22.32 -0.56
N THR A 445 -2.37 22.41 0.58
CA THR A 445 -2.14 23.41 1.64
C THR A 445 -1.22 22.89 2.76
N GLU A 446 -0.64 23.79 3.55
CA GLU A 446 0.10 23.43 4.76
C GLU A 446 -0.85 22.79 5.79
N GLY A 447 -0.48 21.62 6.33
CA GLY A 447 -1.36 20.81 7.19
C GLY A 447 -2.51 20.10 6.46
N GLY A 448 -2.62 20.26 5.14
CA GLY A 448 -3.60 19.61 4.28
C GLY A 448 -3.07 18.36 3.59
N CYS A 449 -3.71 17.98 2.49
CA CYS A 449 -3.35 16.82 1.68
C CYS A 449 -2.75 17.23 0.34
N LEU A 450 -1.47 16.91 0.10
CA LEU A 450 -0.82 17.23 -1.16
C LEU A 450 -0.91 16.06 -2.15
N PRO A 451 -0.90 16.31 -3.47
CA PRO A 451 -0.69 15.25 -4.44
C PRO A 451 0.75 14.69 -4.37
N ALA A 452 0.91 13.36 -4.34
CA ALA A 452 2.21 12.72 -4.15
C ALA A 452 3.27 13.10 -5.19
N GLY A 453 2.87 13.46 -6.41
CA GLY A 453 3.79 13.90 -7.46
C GLY A 453 4.50 15.23 -7.16
N TRP A 454 4.01 16.02 -6.21
CA TRP A 454 4.66 17.26 -5.77
C TRP A 454 5.79 16.99 -4.78
N ASN A 455 5.77 15.85 -4.09
CA ASN A 455 6.74 15.50 -3.06
C ASN A 455 7.64 14.31 -3.47
N LYS A 456 7.82 14.13 -4.78
CA LYS A 456 8.76 13.17 -5.38
C LYS A 456 9.72 13.89 -6.31
N TYR A 457 11.00 13.58 -6.18
CA TYR A 457 12.01 14.00 -7.15
C TYR A 457 12.20 12.89 -8.21
N LYS A 458 12.43 13.25 -9.48
CA LYS A 458 12.74 12.29 -10.54
C LYS A 458 14.11 12.62 -11.11
N ALA A 459 15.07 11.71 -10.93
CA ALA A 459 16.42 11.88 -11.44
C ALA A 459 16.47 11.78 -12.98
N SER A 460 17.38 12.54 -13.59
CA SER A 460 17.69 12.41 -15.02
C SER A 460 18.67 11.26 -15.23
N LEU A 461 18.42 10.42 -16.23
CA LEU A 461 19.21 9.20 -16.47
C LEU A 461 19.98 9.29 -17.80
N ILE A 462 21.12 8.59 -17.88
CA ILE A 462 21.94 8.51 -19.10
C ILE A 462 21.33 7.53 -20.11
N ASN A 463 21.52 7.79 -21.41
CA ASN A 463 21.17 6.89 -22.52
C ASN A 463 19.75 6.30 -22.43
N VAL A 464 18.73 7.15 -22.21
CA VAL A 464 17.33 6.72 -22.04
C VAL A 464 16.77 6.20 -23.37
N PRO A 465 16.32 4.94 -23.46
CA PRO A 465 15.69 4.38 -24.65
C PRO A 465 14.32 5.00 -24.93
N PRO A 466 13.87 5.01 -26.20
CA PRO A 466 12.52 5.45 -26.55
C PRO A 466 11.46 4.51 -25.95
N PRO A 467 10.20 4.97 -25.84
CA PRO A 467 9.07 4.09 -25.51
C PRO A 467 8.93 2.96 -26.53
N GLN A 468 8.57 1.77 -26.03
CA GLN A 468 8.27 0.60 -26.86
C GLN A 468 6.89 0.75 -27.55
N ASN A 469 6.63 0.04 -28.65
CA ASN A 469 5.43 0.20 -29.50
C ASN A 469 4.51 -1.04 -29.58
N HIS A 470 4.71 -2.03 -28.72
CA HIS A 470 3.93 -3.26 -28.58
C HIS A 470 2.93 -3.19 -27.41
N TRP A 471 1.95 -4.09 -27.43
CA TRP A 471 0.91 -4.20 -26.41
C TRP A 471 0.71 -5.64 -25.95
N ASN A 472 1.06 -5.91 -24.69
CA ASN A 472 0.87 -7.22 -24.10
C ASN A 472 -0.55 -7.42 -23.53
N GLU A 473 -1.40 -8.16 -24.25
CA GLU A 473 -2.79 -8.47 -23.85
C GLU A 473 -2.89 -9.34 -22.58
N LEU A 474 -1.84 -10.08 -22.20
CA LEU A 474 -1.83 -10.84 -20.94
C LEU A 474 -1.60 -9.94 -19.71
N HIS A 475 -0.92 -8.82 -19.90
CA HIS A 475 -0.68 -7.83 -18.83
C HIS A 475 -1.75 -6.74 -18.79
N TRP A 476 -2.18 -6.29 -19.96
CA TRP A 476 -3.16 -5.22 -20.17
C TRP A 476 -4.35 -5.71 -21.01
N PRO A 477 -5.13 -6.67 -20.47
CA PRO A 477 -6.32 -7.18 -21.12
C PRO A 477 -7.35 -6.08 -21.40
N ARG A 478 -8.02 -6.17 -22.55
CA ARG A 478 -9.06 -5.22 -23.00
C ARG A 478 -10.23 -5.08 -22.02
N GLU A 479 -10.41 -6.10 -21.18
CA GLU A 479 -11.44 -6.18 -20.16
C GLU A 479 -11.30 -5.13 -19.04
N PHE A 480 -10.10 -4.56 -18.87
CA PHE A 480 -9.79 -3.64 -17.77
C PHE A 480 -9.19 -2.32 -18.29
N PRO A 481 -9.91 -1.53 -19.10
CA PRO A 481 -9.34 -0.33 -19.72
C PRO A 481 -8.94 0.76 -18.71
N LEU A 482 -9.55 0.77 -17.52
CA LEU A 482 -9.30 1.75 -16.47
C LEU A 482 -8.36 1.25 -15.36
N THR A 483 -7.79 0.05 -15.50
CA THR A 483 -6.77 -0.42 -14.55
C THR A 483 -5.56 0.52 -14.58
N HIS A 484 -4.99 0.78 -13.40
CA HIS A 484 -3.80 1.61 -13.27
C HIS A 484 -2.50 0.79 -13.38
N TYR A 485 -2.59 -0.53 -13.20
CA TYR A 485 -1.47 -1.48 -13.19
C TYR A 485 -1.84 -2.78 -13.92
N GLU A 486 -0.85 -3.65 -14.12
CA GLU A 486 -0.99 -4.92 -14.82
C GLU A 486 -1.92 -5.90 -14.09
N MET A 487 -2.65 -6.73 -14.82
CA MET A 487 -3.53 -7.78 -14.28
C MET A 487 -2.75 -9.04 -13.86
N SER A 488 -1.65 -8.82 -13.15
CA SER A 488 -0.60 -9.77 -12.78
C SER A 488 -1.07 -11.06 -12.10
N PHE A 489 -2.05 -10.95 -11.20
CA PHE A 489 -2.61 -12.06 -10.43
C PHE A 489 -3.54 -12.96 -11.26
N LEU A 490 -4.00 -12.51 -12.42
CA LEU A 490 -4.81 -13.30 -13.35
C LEU A 490 -3.96 -14.10 -14.34
N LEU A 491 -2.65 -13.85 -14.41
CA LEU A 491 -1.74 -14.50 -15.36
C LEU A 491 -1.91 -16.03 -15.43
N PRO A 492 -1.88 -16.81 -14.32
CA PRO A 492 -2.01 -18.26 -14.44
C PRO A 492 -3.38 -18.69 -15.00
N HIS A 493 -4.46 -17.95 -14.70
CA HIS A 493 -5.80 -18.22 -15.23
C HIS A 493 -5.84 -17.97 -16.74
N PHE A 494 -5.25 -16.87 -17.22
CA PHE A 494 -5.15 -16.58 -18.65
C PHE A 494 -4.34 -17.64 -19.41
N LEU A 495 -3.24 -18.11 -18.83
CA LEU A 495 -2.40 -19.15 -19.43
C LEU A 495 -3.13 -20.51 -19.50
N LEU A 496 -3.83 -20.89 -18.42
CA LEU A 496 -4.61 -22.13 -18.37
C LEU A 496 -5.85 -22.08 -19.27
N GLU A 497 -6.43 -20.91 -19.50
CA GLU A 497 -7.49 -20.70 -20.50
C GLU A 497 -6.97 -20.75 -21.95
N GLY A 498 -5.64 -20.71 -22.14
CA GLY A 498 -5.03 -20.79 -23.47
C GLY A 498 -4.92 -19.44 -24.19
N ARG A 499 -4.99 -18.31 -23.45
CA ARG A 499 -4.83 -16.96 -24.04
C ARG A 499 -3.43 -16.68 -24.58
N GLY A 500 -2.43 -17.45 -24.15
CA GLY A 500 -1.03 -17.30 -24.59
C GLY A 500 -0.07 -18.13 -23.75
N LYS A 501 1.22 -17.83 -23.88
CA LYS A 501 2.32 -18.42 -23.11
C LYS A 501 3.36 -17.34 -22.78
N ILE A 502 4.18 -17.59 -21.77
CA ILE A 502 5.36 -16.79 -21.43
C ILE A 502 6.61 -17.63 -21.71
N ASP A 503 7.52 -17.14 -22.54
CA ASP A 503 8.75 -17.87 -22.89
C ASP A 503 9.84 -17.66 -21.84
N VAL A 504 9.97 -16.45 -21.32
CA VAL A 504 10.94 -16.10 -20.26
C VAL A 504 10.24 -15.31 -19.17
N TYR A 505 10.25 -15.84 -17.94
CA TYR A 505 9.56 -15.29 -16.79
C TYR A 505 10.54 -15.05 -15.64
N PHE A 506 10.88 -13.79 -15.39
CA PHE A 506 11.67 -13.39 -14.22
C PHE A 506 10.77 -13.06 -13.05
N THR A 507 11.09 -13.56 -11.86
CA THR A 507 10.53 -13.06 -10.59
C THR A 507 11.63 -12.37 -9.80
N ARG A 508 11.46 -11.09 -9.42
CA ARG A 508 12.44 -10.36 -8.61
C ARG A 508 11.94 -10.07 -7.22
N VAL A 509 12.58 -10.70 -6.22
CA VAL A 509 12.22 -10.61 -4.79
C VAL A 509 10.70 -10.65 -4.62
N PHE A 510 10.09 -11.59 -5.33
CA PHE A 510 8.66 -11.74 -5.48
C PHE A 510 8.29 -13.21 -5.45
N ASN A 511 7.13 -13.51 -4.86
CA ASN A 511 6.71 -14.86 -4.54
C ASN A 511 5.21 -15.03 -4.85
N PRO A 512 4.82 -15.10 -6.14
CA PRO A 512 3.42 -15.18 -6.56
C PRO A 512 2.66 -16.37 -5.95
N VAL A 513 3.29 -17.54 -5.80
CA VAL A 513 2.66 -18.73 -5.19
C VAL A 513 2.11 -18.45 -3.80
N TRP A 514 2.77 -17.57 -3.05
CA TRP A 514 2.35 -17.20 -1.69
C TRP A 514 1.58 -15.86 -1.65
N THR A 515 1.99 -14.91 -2.48
CA THR A 515 1.52 -13.52 -2.36
C THR A 515 0.15 -13.32 -3.00
N TYR A 516 -0.16 -14.05 -4.07
CA TYR A 516 -1.43 -13.93 -4.77
C TYR A 516 -2.50 -14.86 -4.19
N PRO A 517 -3.80 -14.55 -4.43
CA PRO A 517 -4.86 -15.54 -4.30
C PRO A 517 -4.56 -16.78 -5.14
N ASP A 518 -5.08 -17.93 -4.72
CA ASP A 518 -4.99 -19.21 -5.42
C ASP A 518 -3.56 -19.61 -5.86
N GLY A 519 -2.70 -19.83 -4.87
CA GLY A 519 -1.34 -20.29 -5.10
C GLY A 519 -1.22 -21.66 -5.77
N PHE A 520 -2.24 -22.52 -5.72
CA PHE A 520 -2.19 -23.83 -6.39
C PHE A 520 -2.32 -23.72 -7.90
N THR A 521 -3.18 -22.81 -8.40
CA THR A 521 -3.24 -22.48 -9.83
C THR A 521 -1.91 -21.90 -10.34
N TRP A 522 -1.20 -21.13 -9.51
CA TRP A 522 0.18 -20.72 -9.82
C TRP A 522 1.14 -21.89 -9.93
N ILE A 523 1.08 -22.86 -9.00
CA ILE A 523 1.91 -24.07 -9.06
C ILE A 523 1.61 -24.88 -10.34
N GLN A 524 0.34 -24.99 -10.73
CA GLN A 524 -0.06 -25.65 -11.99
C GLN A 524 0.57 -24.96 -13.20
N ALA A 525 0.44 -23.63 -13.32
CA ALA A 525 1.02 -22.87 -14.43
C ALA A 525 2.56 -22.89 -14.45
N LEU A 526 3.22 -22.84 -13.29
CA LEU A 526 4.68 -22.91 -13.19
C LEU A 526 5.21 -24.30 -13.54
N ARG A 527 4.48 -25.39 -13.28
CA ARG A 527 4.92 -26.74 -13.63
C ARG A 527 4.75 -27.06 -15.12
N ASP A 528 3.82 -26.40 -15.80
CA ASP A 528 3.56 -26.60 -17.22
C ASP A 528 4.51 -25.75 -18.08
N GLU A 529 5.58 -26.38 -18.59
CA GLU A 529 6.57 -25.74 -19.45
C GLU A 529 5.99 -25.26 -20.81
N SER A 530 4.80 -25.71 -21.21
CA SER A 530 4.10 -25.18 -22.38
C SER A 530 3.47 -23.80 -22.12
N LYS A 531 3.25 -23.44 -20.85
CA LYS A 531 2.70 -22.16 -20.41
C LYS A 531 3.79 -21.19 -20.00
N ILE A 532 4.80 -21.66 -19.27
CA ILE A 532 5.96 -20.87 -18.85
C ILE A 532 7.23 -21.61 -19.29
N GLY A 533 7.89 -21.13 -20.35
CA GLY A 533 9.04 -21.80 -20.96
C GLY A 533 10.26 -21.84 -20.04
N LEU A 534 10.73 -20.66 -19.59
CA LEU A 534 11.87 -20.50 -18.69
C LEU A 534 11.50 -19.61 -17.49
N SER A 535 11.53 -20.14 -16.26
CA SER A 535 11.25 -19.42 -15.02
C SER A 535 12.53 -19.13 -14.24
N ILE A 536 12.81 -17.86 -13.94
CA ILE A 536 14.04 -17.40 -13.30
C ILE A 536 13.68 -16.63 -12.02
N ALA A 537 14.13 -17.10 -10.86
CA ALA A 537 13.92 -16.45 -9.57
C ALA A 537 15.16 -15.65 -9.15
N LEU A 538 15.07 -14.33 -9.20
CA LEU A 538 16.07 -13.39 -8.70
C LEU A 538 15.78 -13.10 -7.23
N THR A 539 16.42 -13.82 -6.30
CA THR A 539 16.09 -13.75 -4.87
C THR A 539 17.30 -14.01 -3.96
N PRO A 540 17.42 -13.31 -2.81
CA PRO A 540 18.47 -13.60 -1.81
C PRO A 540 18.18 -14.86 -0.99
N THR A 541 16.90 -15.27 -0.90
CA THR A 541 16.45 -16.37 -0.02
C THR A 541 15.47 -17.28 -0.75
N TRP A 542 15.42 -18.55 -0.33
CA TRP A 542 14.46 -19.52 -0.83
C TRP A 542 13.02 -19.12 -0.55
N ASN A 543 12.14 -19.39 -1.52
CA ASN A 543 10.71 -19.16 -1.39
C ASN A 543 9.88 -20.12 -2.24
N GLU A 544 8.57 -20.12 -1.97
CA GLU A 544 7.56 -21.03 -2.49
C GLU A 544 7.50 -21.01 -4.03
N THR A 545 7.75 -19.86 -4.65
CA THR A 545 7.86 -19.75 -6.12
C THR A 545 9.19 -20.27 -6.65
N ALA A 546 10.30 -19.97 -5.95
CA ALA A 546 11.64 -20.39 -6.35
C ALA A 546 11.81 -21.92 -6.38
N PHE A 547 11.06 -22.67 -5.57
CA PHE A 547 11.05 -24.14 -5.62
C PHE A 547 10.59 -24.71 -6.97
N PHE A 548 9.85 -23.92 -7.77
CA PHE A 548 9.37 -24.28 -9.10
C PHE A 548 10.10 -23.54 -10.22
N ALA A 549 11.19 -22.83 -9.93
CA ALA A 549 11.98 -22.14 -10.95
C ALA A 549 12.96 -23.08 -11.66
N ASP A 550 13.47 -22.62 -12.80
CA ASP A 550 14.53 -23.26 -13.56
C ASP A 550 15.91 -22.79 -13.11
N TYR A 551 15.99 -21.48 -12.85
CA TYR A 551 17.14 -20.81 -12.29
C TYR A 551 16.76 -20.10 -11.00
N VAL A 552 17.64 -20.19 -10.00
CA VAL A 552 17.59 -19.36 -8.80
C VAL A 552 18.90 -18.59 -8.75
N LEU A 553 18.82 -17.27 -8.95
CA LEU A 553 19.99 -16.40 -9.10
C LEU A 553 20.15 -15.54 -7.84
N PRO A 554 21.35 -15.53 -7.21
CA PRO A 554 21.60 -14.86 -5.95
C PRO A 554 21.67 -13.35 -6.13
N MET A 555 20.66 -12.65 -5.63
CA MET A 555 20.60 -11.18 -5.63
C MET A 555 20.92 -10.61 -4.25
N GLY A 556 21.53 -9.42 -4.22
CA GLY A 556 21.81 -8.72 -2.96
C GLY A 556 20.57 -8.23 -2.21
N HIS A 557 20.65 -8.20 -0.88
CA HIS A 557 19.80 -7.42 0.01
C HIS A 557 20.07 -5.91 -0.14
N GLY A 558 19.33 -5.09 0.60
CA GLY A 558 19.47 -3.62 0.57
C GLY A 558 20.94 -3.13 0.69
N PRO A 559 21.73 -3.60 1.67
CA PRO A 559 23.12 -3.15 1.84
C PRO A 559 24.13 -3.70 0.83
N GLU A 560 23.70 -4.42 -0.21
CA GLU A 560 24.58 -5.19 -1.12
C GLU A 560 24.37 -4.81 -2.60
N ARG A 561 23.64 -3.71 -2.86
CA ARG A 561 23.27 -3.26 -4.21
C ARG A 561 22.96 -1.77 -4.25
N HIS A 562 22.90 -1.21 -5.44
CA HIS A 562 22.46 0.16 -5.65
C HIS A 562 20.93 0.30 -5.87
N ASP A 563 20.39 1.50 -5.63
CA ASP A 563 19.02 1.96 -5.96
C ASP A 563 18.88 3.45 -5.58
N LEU A 564 18.16 4.25 -6.37
CA LEU A 564 17.71 5.58 -5.95
C LEU A 564 16.32 5.54 -5.32
N ASN A 565 16.15 6.30 -4.24
CA ASN A 565 14.91 6.33 -3.49
C ASN A 565 14.41 7.77 -3.26
N THR A 566 13.11 7.97 -3.48
CA THR A 566 12.43 9.26 -3.31
C THR A 566 10.94 9.00 -3.04
N TYR A 567 10.43 9.51 -1.92
CA TYR A 567 9.09 9.20 -1.45
C TYR A 567 8.44 10.38 -0.73
N GLU A 568 7.13 10.48 -0.89
CA GLU A 568 6.17 11.49 -0.43
C GLU A 568 5.90 11.43 1.09
N THR A 569 6.98 11.39 1.87
CA THR A 569 6.91 11.26 3.33
C THR A 569 6.58 12.56 4.06
N HIS A 570 6.64 13.70 3.36
CA HIS A 570 6.36 15.05 3.84
C HIS A 570 6.26 16.05 2.68
N SER A 571 5.97 17.31 2.98
CA SER A 571 5.85 18.40 2.01
C SER A 571 7.14 18.79 1.27
N GLY A 572 8.26 18.10 1.51
CA GLY A 572 9.53 18.32 0.82
C GLY A 572 9.79 17.34 -0.32
N THR A 573 10.87 17.56 -1.07
CA THR A 573 11.42 16.61 -2.05
C THR A 573 12.86 16.28 -1.69
N TRP A 574 13.23 15.01 -1.85
CA TRP A 574 14.55 14.51 -1.49
C TRP A 574 14.90 13.30 -2.37
N ILE A 575 16.19 13.00 -2.42
CA ILE A 575 16.75 11.82 -3.09
C ILE A 575 17.69 11.10 -2.12
N ALA A 576 17.59 9.78 -2.06
CA ALA A 576 18.50 8.93 -1.31
C ALA A 576 19.19 7.91 -2.22
N PHE A 577 20.40 7.52 -1.83
CA PHE A 577 21.24 6.58 -2.54
C PHE A 577 21.43 5.34 -1.67
N ARG A 578 20.92 4.20 -2.13
CA ARG A 578 21.32 2.91 -1.62
C ARG A 578 22.62 2.51 -2.31
N GLN A 579 23.56 2.00 -1.54
CA GLN A 579 24.83 1.49 -2.05
C GLN A 579 25.22 0.18 -1.34
N PRO A 580 26.00 -0.69 -2.00
CA PRO A 580 26.66 -1.84 -1.40
C PRO A 580 27.72 -1.37 -0.38
N VAL A 581 27.49 -1.64 0.90
CA VAL A 581 28.29 -1.07 2.00
C VAL A 581 29.70 -1.65 2.08
N LEU A 582 29.88 -2.94 1.75
CA LEU A 582 31.21 -3.57 1.70
C LEU A 582 32.03 -3.06 0.52
N ARG A 583 31.40 -2.85 -0.64
CA ARG A 583 32.05 -2.18 -1.78
C ARG A 583 32.49 -0.77 -1.41
N ALA A 584 31.65 -0.01 -0.70
CA ALA A 584 32.00 1.33 -0.22
C ALA A 584 33.20 1.30 0.74
N ALA A 585 33.24 0.35 1.67
CA ALA A 585 34.35 0.20 2.62
C ALA A 585 35.67 -0.17 1.94
N VAL A 586 35.66 -1.15 1.03
CA VAL A 586 36.86 -1.59 0.30
C VAL A 586 37.40 -0.47 -0.61
N ARG A 587 36.52 0.33 -1.21
CA ARG A 587 36.92 1.53 -1.98
C ARG A 587 37.61 2.58 -1.11
N ALA A 588 37.14 2.81 0.11
CA ALA A 588 37.75 3.76 1.04
C ALA A 588 39.17 3.34 1.46
N GLU A 589 39.57 2.09 1.24
CA GLU A 589 40.93 1.57 1.41
C GLU A 589 41.80 1.68 0.14
N GLY A 590 41.27 2.27 -0.94
CA GLY A 590 41.97 2.41 -2.22
C GLY A 590 42.05 1.12 -3.04
N ARG A 591 41.33 0.06 -2.65
CA ARG A 591 41.34 -1.22 -3.36
C ARG A 591 40.46 -1.15 -4.61
N GLN A 592 40.98 -1.71 -5.71
CA GLN A 592 40.26 -1.84 -6.97
C GLN A 592 39.25 -2.99 -6.89
N ILE A 593 38.06 -2.76 -7.45
CA ILE A 593 36.94 -3.70 -7.48
C ILE A 593 36.40 -3.71 -8.90
N ARG A 594 36.17 -4.89 -9.48
CA ARG A 594 35.55 -5.02 -10.79
C ARG A 594 34.04 -4.83 -10.67
N ASP A 595 33.41 -5.59 -9.81
CA ASP A 595 31.96 -5.56 -9.59
C ASP A 595 31.59 -6.06 -8.18
N THR A 596 30.31 -6.06 -7.86
CA THR A 596 29.85 -6.40 -6.50
C THR A 596 30.20 -7.82 -6.06
N ARG A 597 30.47 -8.77 -6.95
CA ARG A 597 30.85 -10.15 -6.60
C ARG A 597 32.22 -10.24 -5.93
N ASP A 598 33.08 -9.23 -6.08
CA ASP A 598 34.37 -9.19 -5.39
C ASP A 598 34.24 -8.78 -3.91
N THR A 599 33.05 -8.34 -3.47
CA THR A 599 32.82 -7.80 -2.10
C THR A 599 31.58 -8.33 -1.41
N ASN A 600 30.54 -8.67 -2.16
CA ASN A 600 29.36 -9.33 -1.62
C ASN A 600 29.70 -10.78 -1.25
N PRO A 601 29.01 -11.37 -0.26
CA PRO A 601 29.21 -12.76 0.12
C PRO A 601 28.94 -13.75 -1.02
N GLY A 602 29.83 -14.72 -1.21
CA GLY A 602 29.72 -15.77 -2.22
C GLY A 602 29.86 -15.22 -3.64
N LYS A 603 28.91 -15.57 -4.52
CA LYS A 603 28.82 -15.12 -5.92
C LYS A 603 27.62 -14.20 -6.14
N VAL A 604 27.15 -13.54 -5.07
CA VAL A 604 26.00 -12.62 -5.13
C VAL A 604 26.34 -11.42 -5.99
N TRP A 605 25.49 -11.16 -6.98
CA TRP A 605 25.65 -10.05 -7.91
C TRP A 605 24.54 -9.01 -7.70
N GLU A 606 24.86 -7.73 -7.85
CA GLU A 606 23.83 -6.71 -7.88
C GLU A 606 23.08 -6.67 -9.23
N GLU A 607 21.89 -6.08 -9.17
CA GLU A 607 20.95 -6.14 -10.28
C GLU A 607 21.39 -5.27 -11.45
N ASP A 608 21.79 -4.02 -11.22
CA ASP A 608 22.13 -3.09 -12.30
C ASP A 608 23.28 -3.63 -13.15
N GLU A 609 24.33 -4.17 -12.50
CA GLU A 609 25.45 -4.84 -13.17
C GLU A 609 24.98 -6.07 -13.96
N PHE A 610 24.13 -6.92 -13.36
CA PHE A 610 23.58 -8.10 -14.01
C PHE A 610 22.77 -7.76 -15.26
N TRP A 611 21.87 -6.77 -15.20
CA TRP A 611 21.00 -6.42 -16.33
C TRP A 611 21.76 -5.73 -17.47
N ILE A 612 22.81 -4.96 -17.16
CA ILE A 612 23.74 -4.42 -18.16
C ILE A 612 24.44 -5.59 -18.87
N ALA A 613 25.03 -6.51 -18.10
CA ALA A 613 25.73 -7.67 -18.66
C ALA A 613 24.81 -8.59 -19.46
N LEU A 614 23.57 -8.81 -19.00
CA LEU A 614 22.59 -9.61 -19.72
C LEU A 614 22.19 -8.95 -21.05
N THR A 615 22.03 -7.62 -21.08
CA THR A 615 21.76 -6.91 -22.34
C THR A 615 22.89 -7.08 -23.35
N TRP A 616 24.14 -7.09 -22.87
CA TRP A 616 25.31 -7.37 -23.71
C TRP A 616 25.38 -8.83 -24.18
N ALA A 617 24.94 -9.79 -23.35
CA ALA A 617 24.84 -11.19 -23.75
C ALA A 617 23.72 -11.45 -24.78
N ILE A 618 22.63 -10.66 -24.74
CA ILE A 618 21.55 -10.69 -25.74
C ILE A 618 22.02 -10.10 -27.08
N ASP A 619 22.85 -9.07 -27.04
CA ASP A 619 23.29 -8.30 -28.22
C ASP A 619 24.82 -8.15 -28.30
N PRO A 620 25.57 -9.26 -28.38
CA PRO A 620 27.04 -9.23 -28.30
C PRO A 620 27.67 -8.51 -29.50
N ASP A 621 27.04 -8.60 -30.67
CA ASP A 621 27.47 -7.98 -31.93
C ASP A 621 26.83 -6.60 -32.19
N GLY A 622 25.93 -6.14 -31.33
CA GLY A 622 25.20 -4.87 -31.48
C GLY A 622 24.14 -4.87 -32.58
N SER A 623 23.87 -6.01 -33.24
CA SER A 623 22.96 -6.12 -34.37
C SER A 623 21.49 -5.87 -34.02
N LEU A 624 21.09 -6.10 -32.76
CA LEU A 624 19.74 -5.76 -32.28
C LEU A 624 19.60 -4.28 -31.92
N GLY A 625 20.71 -3.55 -31.80
CA GLY A 625 20.72 -2.12 -31.48
C GLY A 625 20.27 -1.78 -30.06
N ILE A 626 20.18 -2.78 -29.17
CA ILE A 626 19.76 -2.59 -27.77
C ILE A 626 20.96 -2.28 -26.87
N ARG A 627 22.15 -2.80 -27.23
CA ARG A 627 23.39 -2.63 -26.47
C ARG A 627 23.78 -1.16 -26.30
N LYS A 628 23.58 -0.33 -27.32
CA LYS A 628 23.94 1.11 -27.34
C LYS A 628 23.40 1.91 -26.15
N TYR A 629 22.27 1.48 -25.56
CA TYR A 629 21.68 2.15 -24.40
C TYR A 629 22.44 1.88 -23.11
N PHE A 630 23.34 0.89 -23.09
CA PHE A 630 24.18 0.48 -21.97
C PHE A 630 25.67 0.51 -22.33
N GLU A 631 26.04 1.37 -23.28
CA GLU A 631 27.45 1.68 -23.57
C GLU A 631 27.91 2.89 -22.74
N SER A 632 29.18 2.87 -22.35
CA SER A 632 29.82 3.98 -21.63
C SER A 632 29.93 5.21 -22.54
N ALA A 633 29.55 6.38 -22.02
CA ALA A 633 29.83 7.66 -22.66
C ALA A 633 31.28 8.10 -22.45
N LYS A 634 31.91 7.67 -21.34
CA LYS A 634 33.33 7.91 -21.04
C LYS A 634 34.29 7.01 -21.82
N SER A 635 33.84 5.83 -22.24
CA SER A 635 34.65 4.87 -23.01
C SER A 635 33.77 4.18 -24.07
N PRO A 636 33.52 4.83 -25.22
CA PRO A 636 32.65 4.30 -26.26
C PRO A 636 33.02 2.87 -26.67
N GLY A 637 32.01 2.02 -26.85
CA GLY A 637 32.18 0.61 -27.21
C GLY A 637 32.44 -0.34 -26.03
N THR A 638 32.43 0.13 -24.79
CA THR A 638 32.50 -0.70 -23.57
C THR A 638 31.21 -0.59 -22.74
N MET A 639 31.03 -1.50 -21.77
CA MET A 639 29.86 -1.53 -20.88
C MET A 639 29.78 -0.26 -20.01
N LEU A 640 28.58 0.30 -19.89
CA LEU A 640 28.26 1.35 -18.92
C LEU A 640 28.54 0.84 -17.51
N SER A 641 29.36 1.57 -16.75
CA SER A 641 29.57 1.26 -15.34
C SER A 641 28.45 1.82 -14.47
N VAL A 642 28.18 1.18 -13.33
CA VAL A 642 27.22 1.66 -12.33
C VAL A 642 27.62 3.02 -11.76
N ASP A 643 28.92 3.26 -11.57
CA ASP A 643 29.42 4.56 -11.12
C ASP A 643 29.11 5.67 -12.14
N GLU A 644 29.35 5.44 -13.44
CA GLU A 644 29.03 6.40 -14.49
C GLU A 644 27.53 6.67 -14.60
N TYR A 645 26.70 5.64 -14.41
CA TYR A 645 25.24 5.78 -14.38
C TYR A 645 24.76 6.72 -13.27
N TYR A 646 25.25 6.53 -12.04
CA TYR A 646 24.82 7.36 -10.91
C TYR A 646 25.50 8.73 -10.87
N GLU A 647 26.75 8.84 -11.31
CA GLU A 647 27.43 10.13 -11.48
C GLU A 647 26.64 11.05 -12.41
N TYR A 648 26.20 10.52 -13.56
CA TYR A 648 25.37 11.28 -14.51
C TYR A 648 24.08 11.81 -13.85
N ALA A 649 23.44 10.97 -13.04
CA ALA A 649 22.20 11.32 -12.34
C ALA A 649 22.43 12.40 -11.28
N PHE A 650 23.46 12.24 -10.44
CA PHE A 650 23.75 13.16 -9.33
C PHE A 650 24.26 14.53 -9.79
N ASP A 651 25.02 14.59 -10.89
CA ASP A 651 25.48 15.85 -11.49
C ASP A 651 24.33 16.77 -11.93
N ARG A 652 23.12 16.23 -12.07
CA ARG A 652 21.92 16.95 -12.52
C ARG A 652 20.90 17.17 -11.40
N VAL A 653 21.22 16.81 -10.16
CA VAL A 653 20.37 17.11 -9.00
C VAL A 653 20.53 18.58 -8.61
N PRO A 654 19.46 19.40 -8.62
CA PRO A 654 19.55 20.82 -8.28
C PRO A 654 20.11 21.03 -6.88
N GLY A 655 21.13 21.89 -6.74
CA GLY A 655 21.76 22.23 -5.45
C GLY A 655 22.77 21.21 -4.91
N LEU A 656 22.81 20.00 -5.46
CA LEU A 656 23.73 18.95 -4.98
C LEU A 656 25.18 19.27 -5.33
N LYS A 657 25.44 19.80 -6.53
CA LYS A 657 26.80 20.12 -6.99
C LYS A 657 27.45 21.20 -6.14
N GLU A 658 26.69 22.25 -5.82
CA GLU A 658 27.15 23.36 -4.98
C GLU A 658 27.40 22.88 -3.54
N THR A 659 26.47 22.08 -2.99
CA THR A 659 26.59 21.53 -1.64
C THR A 659 27.76 20.54 -1.53
N ALA A 660 27.96 19.70 -2.54
CA ALA A 660 29.08 18.76 -2.60
C ALA A 660 30.43 19.49 -2.67
N ALA A 661 30.53 20.53 -3.50
CA ALA A 661 31.74 21.34 -3.60
C ALA A 661 32.10 22.04 -2.28
N GLN A 662 31.12 22.54 -1.53
CA GLN A 662 31.33 23.10 -0.19
C GLN A 662 31.88 22.07 0.82
N ALA A 663 31.57 20.79 0.62
CA ALA A 663 32.11 19.69 1.40
C ALA A 663 33.44 19.13 0.84
N GLY A 664 33.96 19.69 -0.26
CA GLY A 664 35.16 19.18 -0.94
C GLY A 664 34.96 17.85 -1.67
N LEU A 665 33.73 17.55 -2.10
CA LEU A 665 33.33 16.27 -2.70
C LEU A 665 32.73 16.46 -4.10
N SER A 666 32.78 15.40 -4.92
CA SER A 666 31.92 15.29 -6.10
C SER A 666 30.46 15.00 -5.68
N PRO A 667 29.45 15.24 -6.54
CA PRO A 667 28.07 14.85 -6.25
C PRO A 667 27.91 13.36 -5.90
N LEU A 668 28.62 12.47 -6.62
CA LEU A 668 28.61 11.04 -6.33
C LEU A 668 29.23 10.72 -4.97
N ASP A 669 30.37 11.34 -4.63
CA ASP A 669 31.04 11.10 -3.35
C ASP A 669 30.27 11.71 -2.17
N TYR A 670 29.57 12.82 -2.39
CA TYR A 670 28.61 13.35 -1.42
C TYR A 670 27.52 12.32 -1.13
N MET A 671 26.90 11.75 -2.17
CA MET A 671 25.85 10.75 -1.99
C MET A 671 26.37 9.45 -1.36
N ARG A 672 27.62 9.04 -1.65
CA ARG A 672 28.28 7.92 -0.96
C ARG A 672 28.52 8.22 0.51
N LYS A 673 28.92 9.44 0.86
CA LYS A 673 29.22 9.84 2.24
C LYS A 673 27.98 10.06 3.09
N PHE A 674 26.94 10.72 2.56
CA PHE A 674 25.76 11.12 3.34
C PHE A 674 24.52 10.25 3.09
N GLY A 675 24.46 9.54 1.96
CA GLY A 675 23.38 8.63 1.58
C GLY A 675 22.07 9.31 1.15
N ALA A 676 21.92 10.62 1.33
CA ALA A 676 20.72 11.36 0.94
C ALA A 676 20.98 12.87 0.79
N PHE A 677 20.10 13.53 0.03
CA PHE A 677 20.08 14.97 -0.19
C PHE A 677 18.64 15.50 -0.23
N GLU A 678 18.39 16.60 0.46
CA GLU A 678 17.10 17.30 0.45
C GLU A 678 17.09 18.34 -0.68
N VAL A 679 16.26 18.12 -1.70
CA VAL A 679 16.20 18.97 -2.91
C VAL A 679 15.37 20.22 -2.64
N LYS A 680 14.20 20.07 -2.01
CA LYS A 680 13.38 21.18 -1.53
C LYS A 680 12.79 20.84 -0.17
N LYS A 681 12.79 21.80 0.75
CA LYS A 681 12.27 21.62 2.11
C LYS A 681 10.74 21.54 2.19
N ARG A 682 10.05 22.38 1.42
CA ARG A 682 8.58 22.50 1.42
C ARG A 682 8.09 22.92 0.04
N GLU A 683 6.97 22.35 -0.38
CA GLU A 683 6.29 22.66 -1.63
C GLU A 683 4.78 22.53 -1.41
N TYR A 684 4.08 23.66 -1.49
CA TYR A 684 2.62 23.79 -1.35
C TYR A 684 2.07 24.50 -2.59
N GLU A 685 0.77 24.42 -2.80
CA GLU A 685 0.02 25.25 -3.75
C GLU A 685 0.58 25.25 -5.19
N ARG A 686 1.25 24.17 -5.63
CA ARG A 686 1.89 24.11 -6.95
C ARG A 686 0.92 24.35 -8.11
N HIS A 687 -0.32 23.91 -7.97
CA HIS A 687 -1.41 24.19 -8.91
C HIS A 687 -1.65 25.70 -9.18
N GLU A 688 -1.31 26.58 -8.24
CA GLU A 688 -1.43 28.04 -8.42
C GLU A 688 -0.22 28.68 -9.14
N ARG A 689 0.78 27.88 -9.56
CA ARG A 689 1.95 28.40 -10.27
C ARG A 689 1.51 29.11 -11.55
N ARG A 690 1.83 30.41 -11.63
CA ARG A 690 1.58 31.23 -12.82
C ARG A 690 2.43 30.74 -13.99
N LEU A 691 1.80 30.64 -15.16
CA LEU A 691 2.50 30.36 -16.41
C LEU A 691 3.18 31.64 -16.91
N SER A 692 4.44 31.52 -17.33
CA SER A 692 5.20 32.61 -17.95
C SER A 692 4.70 32.92 -19.37
N GLU A 693 5.01 34.12 -19.88
CA GLU A 693 4.67 34.52 -21.26
C GLU A 693 5.18 33.50 -22.29
N LYS A 694 6.39 32.96 -22.09
CA LYS A 694 6.99 31.92 -22.93
C LYS A 694 6.22 30.59 -22.90
N GLU A 695 5.67 30.22 -21.74
CA GLU A 695 4.84 29.01 -21.62
C GLU A 695 3.51 29.20 -22.38
N LEU A 696 2.95 30.42 -22.37
CA LEU A 696 1.69 30.78 -23.02
C LEU A 696 1.81 31.06 -24.52
N GLU A 697 3.00 31.34 -25.03
CA GLU A 697 3.22 31.62 -26.45
C GLU A 697 2.68 30.47 -27.32
N GLY A 698 1.73 30.77 -28.21
CA GLY A 698 1.08 29.77 -29.08
C GLY A 698 0.03 28.88 -28.40
N ALA A 699 -0.40 29.21 -27.17
CA ALA A 699 -1.51 28.54 -26.51
C ALA A 699 -2.86 29.15 -26.91
N ALA A 700 -3.87 28.31 -27.13
CA ALA A 700 -5.27 28.69 -27.32
C ALA A 700 -6.06 28.46 -26.02
N THR A 701 -7.02 29.34 -25.72
CA THR A 701 -7.89 29.22 -24.53
C THR A 701 -9.28 28.74 -24.97
N ASP A 702 -9.80 27.71 -24.32
CA ASP A 702 -11.22 27.35 -24.43
C ASP A 702 -12.06 28.41 -23.69
N PRO A 703 -12.98 29.12 -24.38
CA PRO A 703 -13.73 30.21 -23.77
C PRO A 703 -14.71 29.74 -22.68
N ALA A 704 -15.21 28.49 -22.76
CA ALA A 704 -16.18 27.93 -21.83
C ALA A 704 -15.51 27.40 -20.54
N THR A 705 -14.40 26.68 -20.69
CA THR A 705 -13.72 26.02 -19.55
C THR A 705 -12.52 26.82 -19.02
N GLY A 706 -11.98 27.73 -19.81
CA GLY A 706 -10.73 28.44 -19.54
C GLY A 706 -9.48 27.58 -19.72
N VAL A 707 -9.61 26.34 -20.21
CA VAL A 707 -8.48 25.41 -20.40
C VAL A 707 -7.56 25.92 -21.52
N LEU A 708 -6.26 25.91 -21.25
CA LEU A 708 -5.22 26.34 -22.18
C LEU A 708 -4.63 25.14 -22.91
N THR A 709 -4.58 25.18 -24.24
CA THR A 709 -4.03 24.11 -25.09
C THR A 709 -2.93 24.65 -26.01
N LYS A 710 -1.79 23.96 -26.06
CA LYS A 710 -0.65 24.29 -26.92
C LYS A 710 -0.21 23.05 -27.70
N ALA A 711 -0.17 23.15 -29.03
CA ALA A 711 0.17 22.03 -29.92
C ALA A 711 -0.65 20.74 -29.64
N GLY A 712 -1.95 20.88 -29.35
CA GLY A 712 -2.84 19.76 -29.03
C GLY A 712 -2.72 19.21 -27.60
N HIS A 713 -1.86 19.79 -26.75
CA HIS A 713 -1.70 19.39 -25.36
C HIS A 713 -2.23 20.45 -24.40
N VAL A 714 -3.00 20.03 -23.40
CA VAL A 714 -3.44 20.92 -22.32
C VAL A 714 -2.21 21.37 -21.52
N VAL A 715 -2.03 22.66 -21.29
CA VAL A 715 -0.86 23.25 -20.59
C VAL A 715 -1.20 24.01 -19.31
N GLY A 716 -2.46 24.41 -19.12
CA GLY A 716 -2.90 25.13 -17.92
C GLY A 716 -4.36 25.55 -17.99
N VAL A 717 -4.76 26.47 -17.12
CA VAL A 717 -6.12 27.01 -17.05
C VAL A 717 -6.11 28.48 -16.65
N VAL A 718 -7.06 29.24 -17.20
CA VAL A 718 -7.33 30.62 -16.82
C VAL A 718 -8.34 30.64 -15.66
N LEU A 719 -7.93 31.21 -14.53
CA LEU A 719 -8.82 31.52 -13.43
C LEU A 719 -9.40 32.93 -13.64
N ARG A 720 -10.73 33.03 -13.72
CA ARG A 720 -11.46 34.30 -13.84
C ARG A 720 -11.96 34.71 -12.46
N ASN A 721 -11.77 35.99 -12.12
CA ASN A 721 -12.18 36.68 -10.88
C ASN A 721 -13.01 35.85 -9.87
N VAL A 722 -12.33 35.27 -8.87
CA VAL A 722 -12.95 34.87 -7.60
C VAL A 722 -12.31 35.76 -6.55
N ALA A 723 -13.12 36.55 -5.84
CA ALA A 723 -12.65 37.46 -4.80
C ALA A 723 -11.62 36.75 -3.90
N ALA A 724 -10.49 37.41 -3.65
CA ALA A 724 -9.40 36.86 -2.86
C ALA A 724 -9.92 36.37 -1.49
N GLY A 725 -10.16 35.07 -1.37
CA GLY A 725 -10.63 34.45 -0.14
C GLY A 725 -9.55 34.58 0.90
N THR A 726 -9.75 35.48 1.87
CA THR A 726 -9.12 35.31 3.18
C THR A 726 -9.67 33.98 3.71
N GLY A 727 -8.82 32.98 3.94
CA GLY A 727 -9.19 31.65 4.45
C GLY A 727 -9.76 31.67 5.87
N LYS A 728 -10.80 32.47 6.12
CA LYS A 728 -11.57 32.52 7.35
C LYS A 728 -12.95 31.94 7.04
N MET A 729 -13.21 30.78 7.62
CA MET A 729 -14.55 30.24 7.74
C MET A 729 -15.50 31.28 8.38
N PRO A 730 -16.80 31.26 8.05
CA PRO A 730 -17.81 31.88 8.90
C PRO A 730 -17.68 31.31 10.32
N VAL A 731 -17.61 32.18 11.32
CA VAL A 731 -17.69 31.76 12.73
C VAL A 731 -19.07 31.13 12.95
N PRO A 732 -19.18 29.95 13.58
CA PRO A 732 -20.49 29.34 13.86
C PRO A 732 -21.37 30.30 14.67
N PRO A 733 -22.71 30.24 14.54
CA PRO A 733 -23.62 30.99 15.39
C PRO A 733 -23.28 30.76 16.87
N ALA A 734 -23.42 31.79 17.70
CA ALA A 734 -23.01 31.81 19.11
C ALA A 734 -23.69 30.75 20.02
N THR A 735 -24.61 29.94 19.49
CA THR A 735 -25.39 28.93 20.20
C THR A 735 -24.64 27.62 20.48
N LEU A 736 -23.43 27.41 19.94
CA LEU A 736 -22.60 26.23 20.22
C LEU A 736 -21.56 26.43 21.34
N ARG A 737 -21.63 27.55 22.08
CA ARG A 737 -20.75 27.82 23.24
C ARG A 737 -21.37 27.39 24.58
N THR A 738 -21.77 26.14 24.74
CA THR A 738 -21.96 25.59 26.09
C THR A 738 -21.48 24.14 26.16
N ASN A 739 -20.72 23.87 27.23
CA ASN A 739 -20.27 22.55 27.71
C ASN A 739 -18.98 21.94 27.14
N LEU A 740 -17.89 22.71 27.06
CA LEU A 740 -16.55 22.20 27.32
C LEU A 740 -15.77 23.28 28.10
N GLY A 741 -15.52 23.04 29.39
CA GLY A 741 -14.85 24.00 30.28
C GLY A 741 -13.34 24.08 30.08
N GLY A 742 -12.80 25.32 30.09
CA GLY A 742 -11.42 25.73 30.40
C GLY A 742 -10.33 25.23 29.46
N THR A 743 -9.42 26.03 28.88
CA THR A 743 -8.86 27.34 29.22
C THR A 743 -8.47 28.06 27.92
N GLY A 744 -8.59 29.39 27.89
CA GLY A 744 -8.40 30.21 26.69
C GLY A 744 -7.05 30.02 25.98
N VAL A 745 -7.11 29.71 24.69
CA VAL A 745 -6.01 29.87 23.75
C VAL A 745 -6.37 31.07 22.89
N SER A 746 -5.62 32.16 23.03
CA SER A 746 -5.73 33.33 22.16
C SER A 746 -5.38 32.96 20.71
N PRO A 747 -6.04 33.56 19.71
CA PRO A 747 -5.71 33.34 18.31
C PRO A 747 -4.31 33.89 18.03
N VAL A 748 -3.37 33.00 17.71
CA VAL A 748 -2.07 33.38 17.15
C VAL A 748 -2.34 33.87 15.72
N SER A 749 -2.05 35.13 15.46
CA SER A 749 -2.08 35.73 14.12
C SER A 749 -1.05 35.05 13.22
N ASP A 750 -1.51 34.56 12.07
CA ASP A 750 -0.67 34.09 10.98
C ASP A 750 0.27 35.22 10.52
N ALA A 751 1.56 35.03 10.73
CA ALA A 751 2.62 35.91 10.23
C ALA A 751 3.41 35.18 9.12
N SER A 752 2.73 34.82 8.04
CA SER A 752 3.38 34.47 6.76
C SER A 752 3.35 35.71 5.87
N GLY A 753 4.31 36.61 6.10
CA GLY A 753 4.54 37.78 5.27
C GLY A 753 4.94 37.38 3.84
N THR A 754 3.95 37.23 2.97
CA THR A 754 4.12 37.37 1.52
C THR A 754 3.09 38.40 1.08
N GLY A 755 3.56 39.60 0.73
CA GLY A 755 2.70 40.62 0.15
C GLY A 755 2.16 40.11 -1.17
N LYS A 756 0.88 39.70 -1.19
CA LYS A 756 0.20 39.34 -2.44
C LYS A 756 -0.03 40.63 -3.23
N MET A 757 0.63 40.77 -4.37
CA MET A 757 0.25 41.78 -5.36
C MET A 757 -1.22 41.59 -5.77
N PRO A 758 -1.97 42.67 -6.10
CA PRO A 758 -3.31 42.54 -6.65
C PRO A 758 -3.30 41.62 -7.87
N ILE A 759 -4.20 40.63 -7.88
CA ILE A 759 -4.30 39.65 -8.97
C ILE A 759 -5.01 40.35 -10.15
N PRO A 760 -4.49 40.23 -11.39
CA PRO A 760 -5.22 40.68 -12.58
C PRO A 760 -6.59 39.98 -12.70
N PRO A 761 -7.56 40.54 -13.42
CA PRO A 761 -8.92 39.99 -13.52
C PRO A 761 -8.99 38.55 -14.06
N GLU A 762 -7.95 38.12 -14.78
CA GLU A 762 -7.72 36.74 -15.23
C GLU A 762 -6.25 36.36 -14.99
N VAL A 763 -5.99 35.13 -14.53
CA VAL A 763 -4.62 34.60 -14.37
C VAL A 763 -4.50 33.19 -14.94
N ALA A 764 -3.49 32.99 -15.79
CA ALA A 764 -3.14 31.68 -16.32
C ALA A 764 -2.20 30.93 -15.36
N VAL A 765 -2.60 29.73 -14.95
CA VAL A 765 -1.89 28.88 -13.99
C VAL A 765 -1.73 27.45 -14.52
N GLU A 766 -0.78 26.70 -13.95
CA GLU A 766 -0.51 25.29 -14.32
C GLU A 766 -1.70 24.36 -14.00
N GLY A 767 -2.36 24.57 -12.85
CA GLY A 767 -3.46 23.73 -12.37
C GLY A 767 -3.04 22.31 -11.98
N PHE A 768 -4.01 21.40 -11.90
CA PHE A 768 -3.80 19.98 -11.62
C PHE A 768 -3.44 19.19 -12.90
N ALA A 769 -2.99 17.95 -12.76
CA ALA A 769 -2.61 17.08 -13.89
C ALA A 769 -3.82 16.36 -14.50
N THR A 770 -4.94 17.06 -14.63
CA THR A 770 -6.25 16.57 -15.09
C THR A 770 -6.64 17.16 -16.43
N PRO A 771 -7.60 16.57 -17.17
CA PRO A 771 -8.12 17.15 -18.41
C PRO A 771 -8.59 18.60 -18.26
N SER A 772 -9.34 18.92 -17.20
CA SER A 772 -9.82 20.29 -16.92
C SER A 772 -8.79 21.20 -16.25
N ARG A 773 -7.61 20.67 -15.87
CA ARG A 773 -6.63 21.34 -14.97
C ARG A 773 -7.20 21.77 -13.60
N ARG A 774 -8.41 21.29 -13.28
CA ARG A 774 -9.11 21.41 -11.99
C ARG A 774 -9.29 20.03 -11.37
N LEU A 775 -9.79 19.97 -10.15
CA LEU A 775 -10.20 18.75 -9.48
C LEU A 775 -11.47 18.18 -10.15
N GLU A 776 -11.37 16.93 -10.62
CA GLU A 776 -12.39 16.24 -11.40
C GLU A 776 -13.43 15.56 -10.49
N PHE A 777 -14.39 16.35 -10.00
CA PHE A 777 -15.55 15.81 -9.30
C PHE A 777 -16.37 14.90 -10.23
N PHE A 778 -16.76 15.43 -11.39
CA PHE A 778 -17.31 14.66 -12.50
C PHE A 778 -16.18 14.15 -13.39
N SER A 779 -16.17 12.85 -13.69
CA SER A 779 -15.19 12.24 -14.59
C SER A 779 -15.81 11.90 -15.95
N GLN A 780 -15.48 12.70 -16.97
CA GLN A 780 -15.86 12.38 -18.35
C GLN A 780 -15.23 11.06 -18.81
N THR A 781 -14.02 10.73 -18.33
CA THR A 781 -13.37 9.45 -18.61
C THR A 781 -14.23 8.26 -18.14
N MET A 782 -14.90 8.35 -17.00
CA MET A 782 -15.80 7.27 -16.58
C MET A 782 -16.98 7.09 -17.55
N VAL A 783 -17.52 8.19 -18.09
CA VAL A 783 -18.61 8.14 -19.09
C VAL A 783 -18.12 7.54 -20.40
N ASP A 784 -17.01 8.05 -20.94
CA ASP A 784 -16.42 7.63 -22.22
C ASP A 784 -16.06 6.14 -22.25
N TRP A 785 -15.71 5.58 -21.09
CA TRP A 785 -15.34 4.19 -20.90
C TRP A 785 -16.49 3.36 -20.33
N GLY A 786 -17.73 3.80 -20.54
CA GLY A 786 -18.93 3.01 -20.31
C GLY A 786 -19.26 2.77 -18.84
N TRP A 787 -18.78 3.61 -17.91
CA TRP A 787 -19.02 3.54 -16.45
C TRP A 787 -19.61 4.86 -15.89
N GLY A 788 -20.45 5.53 -16.69
CA GLY A 788 -21.03 6.83 -16.35
C GLY A 788 -21.87 6.84 -15.06
N GLU A 789 -22.40 5.69 -14.63
CA GLU A 789 -23.13 5.60 -13.35
C GLU A 789 -22.25 5.83 -12.11
N TYR A 790 -20.92 5.82 -12.29
CA TYR A 790 -19.91 6.05 -11.25
C TYR A 790 -19.01 7.26 -11.56
N ALA A 791 -19.48 8.19 -12.42
CA ALA A 791 -18.72 9.36 -12.84
C ALA A 791 -18.44 10.37 -11.71
N ILE A 792 -19.19 10.32 -10.60
CA ILE A 792 -18.96 11.10 -9.38
C ILE A 792 -18.68 10.17 -8.18
N PRO A 793 -18.14 10.67 -7.06
CA PRO A 793 -18.02 9.88 -5.83
C PRO A 793 -19.35 9.23 -5.43
N TRP A 794 -19.36 7.93 -5.19
CA TRP A 794 -20.58 7.18 -4.89
C TRP A 794 -20.32 5.95 -3.99
N TYR A 795 -21.37 5.44 -3.34
CA TYR A 795 -21.31 4.17 -2.60
C TYR A 795 -21.65 2.99 -3.52
N ILE A 796 -20.76 2.00 -3.57
CA ILE A 796 -20.98 0.72 -4.24
C ILE A 796 -21.06 -0.35 -3.15
N PRO A 797 -22.21 -1.06 -3.01
CA PRO A 797 -22.33 -2.15 -2.06
C PRO A 797 -21.25 -3.22 -2.27
N SER A 798 -20.70 -3.69 -1.16
CA SER A 798 -19.63 -4.68 -1.15
C SER A 798 -20.14 -6.10 -1.40
N HIS A 799 -19.37 -6.90 -2.13
CA HIS A 799 -19.66 -8.33 -2.39
C HIS A 799 -19.63 -9.21 -1.13
N ILE A 800 -19.15 -8.69 0.00
CA ILE A 800 -19.01 -9.45 1.25
C ILE A 800 -20.26 -9.42 2.14
N TRP A 801 -21.26 -8.58 1.84
CA TRP A 801 -22.48 -8.41 2.66
C TRP A 801 -23.80 -8.64 1.90
N GLU A 802 -23.77 -9.01 0.62
CA GLU A 802 -25.01 -9.30 -0.11
C GLU A 802 -25.76 -10.49 0.53
N GLU A 803 -26.98 -10.26 0.99
CA GLU A 803 -27.89 -11.37 1.32
C GLU A 803 -28.18 -12.13 0.02
N ARG A 804 -27.86 -13.43 -0.03
CA ARG A 804 -28.51 -14.29 -1.03
C ARG A 804 -30.00 -14.23 -0.70
N ALA A 805 -30.80 -13.66 -1.59
CA ALA A 805 -32.24 -13.85 -1.57
C ALA A 805 -32.50 -15.37 -1.51
N GLY A 806 -32.84 -15.88 -0.32
CA GLY A 806 -33.07 -17.32 -0.06
C GLY A 806 -32.44 -17.92 1.21
N SER A 807 -31.49 -17.27 1.91
CA SER A 807 -30.78 -17.94 3.03
C SER A 807 -31.48 -17.89 4.39
N ARG A 808 -32.53 -17.08 4.59
CA ARG A 808 -33.33 -17.12 5.84
C ARG A 808 -34.39 -18.23 5.87
N GLU A 809 -34.74 -18.84 4.73
CA GLU A 809 -35.77 -19.88 4.69
C GLU A 809 -35.22 -21.31 4.74
N GLN A 810 -33.95 -21.55 4.40
CA GLN A 810 -33.39 -22.92 4.38
C GLN A 810 -32.91 -23.47 5.73
N GLY A 811 -33.04 -22.68 6.82
CA GLY A 811 -32.84 -23.16 8.19
C GLY A 811 -34.08 -23.79 8.83
N ARG A 812 -35.22 -23.82 8.13
CA ARG A 812 -36.49 -24.41 8.60
C ARG A 812 -37.13 -25.23 7.48
N GLU A 813 -36.88 -26.55 7.50
CA GLU A 813 -37.63 -27.68 6.89
C GLU A 813 -36.61 -28.75 6.45
N LYS A 814 -36.72 -30.06 6.68
CA LYS A 814 -37.78 -30.98 7.10
C LYS A 814 -37.08 -32.20 7.72
N THR A 815 -37.32 -32.53 8.99
CA THR A 815 -37.10 -33.91 9.47
C THR A 815 -38.39 -34.69 9.25
N GLY A 816 -38.55 -35.25 8.05
CA GLY A 816 -39.54 -36.28 7.79
C GLY A 816 -39.02 -37.61 8.32
N ILE A 817 -39.66 -38.16 9.33
CA ILE A 817 -39.56 -39.57 9.69
C ILE A 817 -40.97 -40.14 9.54
N GLU A 818 -41.13 -41.02 8.55
CA GLU A 818 -42.28 -41.90 8.42
C GLU A 818 -42.27 -42.94 9.54
N GLY A 819 -43.45 -43.24 10.11
CA GLY A 819 -43.61 -44.28 11.13
C GLY A 819 -45.03 -44.45 11.66
N SER A 820 -45.87 -45.11 10.86
CA SER A 820 -46.98 -46.02 11.23
C SER A 820 -47.99 -45.71 12.37
N ARG A 821 -49.27 -45.76 11.96
CA ARG A 821 -50.45 -46.45 12.55
C ARG A 821 -51.11 -45.94 13.85
N ASP A 822 -52.41 -45.66 13.64
CA ASP A 822 -53.60 -46.10 14.39
C ASP A 822 -54.27 -45.23 15.49
N GLN A 823 -55.58 -45.05 15.23
CA GLN A 823 -56.75 -44.90 16.11
C GLN A 823 -56.94 -43.68 17.04
N GLY A 824 -57.91 -42.84 16.67
CA GLY A 824 -59.18 -42.73 17.40
C GLY A 824 -59.35 -41.70 18.53
N ILE A 825 -60.51 -41.01 18.45
CA ILE A 825 -61.36 -40.46 19.54
C ILE A 825 -61.32 -38.93 19.77
N GLU A 826 -62.54 -38.40 19.81
CA GLU A 826 -63.01 -37.04 20.05
C GLU A 826 -62.71 -36.48 21.45
N GLY A 827 -62.67 -35.14 21.58
CA GLY A 827 -63.31 -34.48 22.73
C GLY A 827 -62.53 -33.41 23.48
N ARG A 828 -63.17 -32.23 23.56
CA ARG A 828 -63.17 -31.21 24.64
C ARG A 828 -62.09 -30.11 24.72
N GLN A 829 -62.65 -28.89 24.74
CA GLN A 829 -62.13 -27.65 25.31
C GLN A 829 -61.64 -27.84 26.75
N THR A 830 -60.57 -27.14 27.16
CA THR A 830 -60.61 -26.08 28.21
C THR A 830 -59.21 -25.51 28.51
N ALA A 831 -59.19 -24.18 28.67
CA ALA A 831 -58.43 -23.39 29.65
C ALA A 831 -56.88 -23.37 29.66
N ALA A 832 -56.39 -22.13 29.59
CA ALA A 832 -55.02 -21.70 29.79
C ALA A 832 -54.49 -21.98 31.20
N SER A 833 -53.22 -22.36 31.30
CA SER A 833 -52.30 -21.88 32.34
C SER A 833 -50.86 -22.05 31.88
N GLY A 834 -50.02 -21.08 32.21
CA GLY A 834 -48.72 -20.84 31.60
C GLY A 834 -47.67 -21.92 31.87
N SER A 835 -46.81 -22.11 30.89
CA SER A 835 -45.47 -22.66 31.09
C SER A 835 -44.50 -21.90 30.20
N ASN A 836 -43.49 -21.30 30.84
CA ASN A 836 -42.28 -20.76 30.24
C ASN A 836 -41.81 -21.64 29.06
N SER A 837 -41.95 -21.15 27.83
CA SER A 837 -41.17 -21.68 26.73
C SER A 837 -39.79 -21.03 26.79
N SER A 838 -38.83 -21.76 27.35
CA SER A 838 -37.43 -21.56 27.05
C SER A 838 -37.27 -21.49 25.53
N PHE A 839 -36.89 -20.32 25.02
CA PHE A 839 -36.28 -20.23 23.71
C PHE A 839 -34.94 -20.96 23.80
N SER A 840 -34.99 -22.28 23.61
CA SER A 840 -33.84 -23.05 23.15
C SER A 840 -33.44 -22.48 21.80
N SER A 841 -32.54 -21.50 21.81
CA SER A 841 -31.89 -21.02 20.59
C SER A 841 -31.24 -22.25 19.93
N LEU A 842 -31.67 -22.56 18.71
CA LEU A 842 -30.96 -23.49 17.84
C LEU A 842 -29.54 -22.94 17.71
N GLN A 843 -28.59 -23.60 18.37
CA GLN A 843 -27.18 -23.21 18.36
C GLN A 843 -26.65 -23.41 16.94
N SER A 844 -26.17 -22.32 16.33
CA SER A 844 -25.56 -22.42 15.00
C SER A 844 -24.23 -23.18 15.09
N SER A 845 -24.00 -24.16 14.21
CA SER A 845 -22.74 -24.89 14.15
C SER A 845 -21.63 -24.10 13.47
N PHE A 846 -21.98 -23.02 12.77
CA PHE A 846 -21.07 -22.11 12.08
C PHE A 846 -21.62 -20.68 12.10
N LEU A 847 -20.75 -19.69 11.88
CA LEU A 847 -21.13 -18.29 11.68
C LEU A 847 -20.67 -17.81 10.31
N GLU A 848 -21.53 -17.08 9.61
CA GLU A 848 -21.14 -16.33 8.42
C GLU A 848 -20.52 -14.99 8.82
N MET A 849 -19.31 -14.73 8.34
CA MET A 849 -18.51 -13.59 8.79
C MET A 849 -17.71 -12.97 7.64
N CYS A 850 -17.23 -11.75 7.84
CA CYS A 850 -16.26 -11.12 6.95
C CYS A 850 -14.83 -11.41 7.44
N LEU A 851 -13.98 -11.99 6.58
CA LEU A 851 -12.55 -12.17 6.85
C LEU A 851 -11.74 -10.96 6.37
N LEU A 852 -10.90 -10.43 7.27
CA LEU A 852 -9.94 -9.35 7.05
C LEU A 852 -8.53 -9.93 6.95
N PRO A 853 -8.02 -10.27 5.75
CA PRO A 853 -6.67 -10.81 5.59
C PRO A 853 -5.59 -9.71 5.45
N THR A 854 -5.99 -8.45 5.25
CA THR A 854 -5.10 -7.41 4.70
C THR A 854 -4.29 -6.63 5.74
N PHE A 855 -4.49 -6.87 7.04
CA PHE A 855 -3.79 -6.12 8.07
C PHE A 855 -2.34 -6.59 8.28
N ARG A 856 -1.52 -5.73 8.91
CA ARG A 856 -0.08 -5.95 9.06
C ARG A 856 0.37 -5.91 10.50
N LEU A 857 1.39 -6.72 10.79
CA LEU A 857 2.12 -6.71 12.05
C LEU A 857 3.28 -5.69 11.94
N PRO A 858 3.49 -4.79 12.92
CA PRO A 858 4.54 -3.78 12.85
C PRO A 858 5.97 -4.33 12.69
N THR A 859 6.20 -5.55 13.16
CA THR A 859 7.48 -6.27 13.16
C THR A 859 7.79 -6.94 11.83
N LEU A 860 6.79 -7.32 11.04
CA LEU A 860 6.97 -8.11 9.82
C LEU A 860 6.65 -7.29 8.55
N ILE A 861 7.18 -7.73 7.41
CA ILE A 861 6.77 -7.23 6.10
C ILE A 861 6.63 -8.38 5.10
N HIS A 862 5.38 -8.71 4.77
CA HIS A 862 5.02 -9.87 3.95
C HIS A 862 5.80 -11.11 4.44
N THR A 863 6.35 -11.89 3.52
CA THR A 863 7.27 -13.00 3.79
C THR A 863 8.74 -12.61 3.78
N ARG A 864 9.08 -11.37 3.42
CA ARG A 864 10.48 -10.90 3.33
C ARG A 864 11.18 -10.87 4.69
N SER A 865 10.42 -10.74 5.78
CA SER A 865 10.94 -10.85 7.15
C SER A 865 11.22 -12.30 7.58
N GLY A 866 10.88 -13.31 6.78
CA GLY A 866 11.03 -14.71 7.14
C GLY A 866 12.47 -15.15 7.42
N SER A 867 13.47 -14.41 6.94
CA SER A 867 14.90 -14.60 7.20
C SER A 867 15.46 -13.80 8.38
N ALA A 868 14.62 -13.02 9.09
CA ALA A 868 15.06 -12.20 10.21
C ALA A 868 14.67 -12.86 11.54
N LYS A 869 15.59 -13.58 12.17
CA LYS A 869 15.35 -14.31 13.43
C LYS A 869 14.74 -13.43 14.54
N TRP A 870 15.26 -12.21 14.74
CA TRP A 870 14.75 -11.29 15.77
C TRP A 870 13.30 -10.89 15.54
N LEU A 871 12.86 -10.76 14.29
CA LEU A 871 11.48 -10.37 13.97
C LEU A 871 10.52 -11.55 14.15
N ASN A 872 10.95 -12.76 13.79
CA ASN A 872 10.15 -13.97 13.95
C ASN A 872 9.98 -14.34 15.42
N GLU A 873 11.02 -14.19 16.25
CA GLU A 873 10.92 -14.40 17.70
C GLU A 873 9.81 -13.53 18.35
N ILE A 874 9.62 -12.30 17.85
CA ILE A 874 8.57 -11.39 18.34
C ILE A 874 7.20 -11.74 17.73
N SER A 875 7.15 -12.26 16.50
CA SER A 875 5.92 -12.45 15.74
C SER A 875 5.97 -13.73 14.91
N GLN A 876 5.57 -14.82 15.55
CA GLN A 876 5.60 -16.20 15.00
C GLN A 876 4.21 -16.83 14.82
N ARG A 877 3.13 -16.09 15.06
CA ARG A 877 1.75 -16.60 14.96
C ARG A 877 0.83 -15.62 14.23
N ASN A 878 -0.11 -16.11 13.43
CA ASN A 878 -1.15 -15.31 12.78
C ASN A 878 -2.57 -15.80 13.11
N PRO A 879 -2.94 -15.92 14.41
CA PRO A 879 -4.23 -16.50 14.80
C PRO A 879 -5.42 -15.75 14.21
N ILE A 880 -6.57 -16.42 14.16
CA ILE A 880 -7.87 -15.83 13.82
C ILE A 880 -8.36 -14.96 14.97
N TRP A 881 -8.41 -13.65 14.75
CA TRP A 881 -9.03 -12.72 15.71
C TRP A 881 -10.54 -12.86 15.59
N ILE A 882 -11.21 -13.06 16.73
CA ILE A 882 -12.66 -13.19 16.79
C ILE A 882 -13.21 -12.43 18.01
N HIS A 883 -14.34 -11.76 17.84
CA HIS A 883 -14.98 -11.02 18.93
C HIS A 883 -15.48 -11.96 20.03
N THR A 884 -15.51 -11.48 21.29
CA THR A 884 -15.95 -12.26 22.45
C THR A 884 -17.38 -12.79 22.31
N SER A 885 -18.31 -12.01 21.72
CA SER A 885 -19.69 -12.44 21.46
C SER A 885 -19.76 -13.61 20.48
N ASP A 886 -19.03 -13.52 19.38
CA ASP A 886 -19.08 -14.51 18.29
C ASP A 886 -18.36 -15.79 18.72
N ALA A 887 -17.26 -15.64 19.48
CA ALA A 887 -16.58 -16.74 20.13
C ALA A 887 -17.51 -17.47 21.11
N ALA A 888 -18.27 -16.73 21.94
CA ALA A 888 -19.21 -17.35 22.88
C ALA A 888 -20.31 -18.14 22.16
N GLU A 889 -20.83 -17.64 21.04
CA GLU A 889 -21.82 -18.35 20.23
C GLU A 889 -21.27 -19.68 19.66
N LEU A 890 -20.03 -19.67 19.17
CA LEU A 890 -19.31 -20.86 18.73
C LEU A 890 -18.69 -21.67 19.90
N LYS A 891 -18.85 -21.21 21.15
CA LYS A 891 -18.25 -21.71 22.40
C LYS A 891 -16.71 -21.69 22.45
N LEU A 892 -16.05 -20.94 21.58
CA LEU A 892 -14.61 -20.94 21.35
C LEU A 892 -13.84 -20.23 22.47
N HIS A 893 -12.67 -20.76 22.80
CA HIS A 893 -11.69 -20.11 23.67
C HIS A 893 -10.39 -19.84 22.92
N THR A 894 -9.61 -18.84 23.36
CA THR A 894 -8.29 -18.56 22.79
C THR A 894 -7.43 -19.83 22.76
N GLY A 895 -6.90 -20.17 21.58
CA GLY A 895 -6.10 -21.37 21.34
C GLY A 895 -6.86 -22.53 20.70
N ASP A 896 -8.20 -22.53 20.74
CA ASP A 896 -9.05 -23.50 20.02
C ASP A 896 -8.81 -23.41 18.51
N LEU A 897 -9.01 -24.53 17.81
CA LEU A 897 -8.92 -24.58 16.35
C LEU A 897 -10.27 -24.29 15.70
N VAL A 898 -10.24 -23.51 14.64
CA VAL A 898 -11.38 -23.26 13.76
C VAL A 898 -11.03 -23.58 12.33
N ARG A 899 -12.05 -23.94 11.57
CA ARG A 899 -12.00 -23.97 10.12
C ARG A 899 -12.61 -22.69 9.57
N VAL A 900 -11.84 -21.99 8.75
CA VAL A 900 -12.31 -20.82 7.99
C VAL A 900 -12.55 -21.29 6.56
N ASN A 901 -13.81 -21.47 6.20
CA ASN A 901 -14.20 -21.93 4.87
C ASN A 901 -14.36 -20.74 3.92
N THR A 902 -13.65 -20.79 2.80
CA THR A 902 -13.69 -19.83 1.70
C THR A 902 -14.43 -20.43 0.51
N GLU A 903 -14.61 -19.66 -0.57
CA GLU A 903 -15.38 -20.12 -1.73
C GLU A 903 -14.73 -21.28 -2.51
N ILE A 904 -13.40 -21.42 -2.43
CA ILE A 904 -12.64 -22.46 -3.15
C ILE A 904 -12.02 -23.50 -2.21
N GLY A 905 -12.25 -23.40 -0.89
CA GLY A 905 -11.58 -24.31 0.05
C GLY A 905 -11.70 -23.89 1.50
N TYR A 906 -10.69 -24.24 2.30
CA TYR A 906 -10.62 -23.85 3.71
C TYR A 906 -9.19 -23.87 4.23
N PHE A 907 -8.99 -23.17 5.34
CA PHE A 907 -7.78 -23.30 6.15
C PHE A 907 -8.13 -23.43 7.63
N VAL A 908 -7.24 -24.07 8.40
CA VAL A 908 -7.42 -24.35 9.82
C VAL A 908 -6.37 -23.60 10.63
N ASP A 909 -6.83 -22.83 11.63
CA ASP A 909 -5.94 -22.05 12.48
C ASP A 909 -6.51 -21.85 13.88
N ARG A 910 -5.66 -21.35 14.79
CA ARG A 910 -6.01 -21.08 16.18
C ARG A 910 -6.71 -19.75 16.32
N VAL A 911 -7.68 -19.68 17.23
CA VAL A 911 -8.38 -18.44 17.53
C VAL A 911 -7.69 -17.62 18.61
N TRP A 912 -7.78 -16.31 18.49
CA TRP A 912 -7.53 -15.34 19.55
C TRP A 912 -8.82 -14.55 19.80
N VAL A 913 -9.43 -14.78 20.96
CA VAL A 913 -10.68 -14.13 21.36
C VAL A 913 -10.35 -12.76 21.96
N THR A 914 -10.96 -11.69 21.42
CA THR A 914 -10.66 -10.30 21.81
C THR A 914 -11.84 -9.36 21.57
N GLU A 915 -12.01 -8.34 22.42
CA GLU A 915 -12.97 -7.25 22.17
C GLU A 915 -12.43 -6.21 21.17
N GLY A 916 -11.15 -6.30 20.80
CA GLY A 916 -10.48 -5.39 19.87
C GLY A 916 -10.82 -5.59 18.39
N ILE A 917 -11.96 -6.21 18.08
CA ILE A 917 -12.45 -6.44 16.72
C ILE A 917 -13.99 -6.36 16.71
N ARG A 918 -14.57 -5.82 15.64
CA ARG A 918 -16.02 -5.72 15.49
C ARG A 918 -16.70 -7.12 15.49
N PRO A 919 -17.87 -7.28 16.13
CA PRO A 919 -18.71 -8.47 15.95
C PRO A 919 -19.08 -8.73 14.47
N GLY A 920 -19.17 -10.01 14.09
CA GLY A 920 -19.42 -10.46 12.71
C GLY A 920 -18.20 -10.36 11.78
N VAL A 921 -17.02 -10.04 12.34
CA VAL A 921 -15.77 -9.88 11.60
C VAL A 921 -14.68 -10.76 12.22
N VAL A 922 -13.95 -11.48 11.38
CA VAL A 922 -12.72 -12.18 11.76
C VAL A 922 -11.52 -11.62 11.01
N ALA A 923 -10.34 -11.69 11.59
CA ALA A 923 -9.12 -11.20 10.94
C ALA A 923 -7.98 -12.20 11.08
N CYS A 924 -7.19 -12.38 10.03
CA CYS A 924 -5.96 -13.17 10.06
C CYS A 924 -4.83 -12.38 9.39
N SER A 925 -3.69 -12.29 10.06
CA SER A 925 -2.52 -11.58 9.52
C SER A 925 -1.94 -12.38 8.35
N HIS A 926 -1.71 -11.72 7.22
CA HIS A 926 -1.10 -12.39 6.07
C HIS A 926 0.41 -12.65 6.24
N HIS A 927 1.10 -12.22 7.30
CA HIS A 927 2.58 -12.26 7.32
C HIS A 927 3.24 -13.66 7.44
N LEU A 928 2.49 -14.66 7.89
CA LEU A 928 3.00 -15.98 8.27
C LEU A 928 2.39 -17.09 7.42
N GLY A 929 2.73 -18.35 7.70
CA GLY A 929 2.33 -19.49 6.89
C GLY A 929 3.29 -19.76 5.74
N ARG A 930 4.58 -19.45 5.90
CA ARG A 930 5.60 -19.89 4.93
C ARG A 930 5.75 -21.40 5.02
N TRP A 931 6.05 -22.03 3.90
CA TRP A 931 6.18 -23.47 3.85
C TRP A 931 7.27 -23.94 2.90
N ARG A 932 7.76 -25.16 3.17
CA ARG A 932 8.63 -25.94 2.28
C ARG A 932 8.20 -27.40 2.33
N ARG A 933 8.53 -28.17 1.29
CA ARG A 933 8.29 -29.61 1.26
C ARG A 933 9.55 -30.38 1.69
N PRO A 934 9.45 -31.66 2.09
CA PRO A 934 10.61 -32.44 2.52
C PRO A 934 11.75 -32.52 1.49
N GLN A 935 11.43 -32.48 0.19
CA GLN A 935 12.41 -32.49 -0.90
C GLN A 935 13.02 -31.12 -1.21
N ASP A 936 12.44 -30.03 -0.71
CA ASP A 936 12.94 -28.69 -0.99
C ASP A 936 14.22 -28.41 -0.18
N PRO A 937 15.11 -27.53 -0.67
CA PRO A 937 16.31 -27.14 0.09
C PRO A 937 15.98 -26.57 1.48
N PRO A 938 16.92 -26.63 2.45
CA PRO A 938 16.79 -25.90 3.71
C PRO A 938 16.49 -24.42 3.43
N ALA A 939 15.32 -23.97 3.85
CA ALA A 939 14.75 -22.70 3.43
C ALA A 939 13.88 -22.09 4.52
N SER A 940 14.18 -20.83 4.88
CA SER A 940 13.40 -20.03 5.82
C SER A 940 13.10 -20.77 7.13
N ARG A 941 14.07 -21.55 7.66
CA ARG A 941 13.85 -22.43 8.82
C ARG A 941 13.48 -21.68 10.12
N TRP A 942 13.74 -20.37 10.16
CA TRP A 942 13.30 -19.47 11.23
C TRP A 942 11.77 -19.31 11.34
N SER A 943 11.05 -19.46 10.23
CA SER A 943 9.62 -19.09 10.13
C SER A 943 8.74 -20.09 9.37
N GLY A 944 9.32 -20.91 8.49
CA GLY A 944 8.59 -21.79 7.59
C GLY A 944 8.33 -23.19 8.17
N SER A 945 7.11 -23.68 7.95
CA SER A 945 6.69 -25.04 8.26
C SER A 945 7.12 -26.03 7.16
N VAL A 946 7.34 -27.29 7.54
CA VAL A 946 7.43 -28.40 6.58
C VAL A 946 6.02 -28.90 6.30
N VAL A 947 5.64 -28.99 5.04
CA VAL A 947 4.30 -29.40 4.61
C VAL A 947 4.34 -30.56 3.62
N GLN A 948 3.31 -31.41 3.68
CA GLN A 948 2.97 -32.35 2.62
C GLN A 948 1.91 -31.71 1.73
N ILE A 949 2.09 -31.79 0.41
CA ILE A 949 1.11 -31.32 -0.57
C ILE A 949 0.69 -32.53 -1.41
N ASP A 950 -0.59 -32.87 -1.34
CA ASP A 950 -1.20 -33.97 -2.07
C ASP A 950 -2.31 -33.44 -2.98
N GLU A 951 -2.38 -33.94 -4.21
CA GLU A 951 -3.55 -33.80 -5.07
C GLU A 951 -4.45 -35.02 -4.82
N LEU A 952 -5.56 -34.81 -4.12
CA LEU A 952 -6.47 -35.88 -3.71
C LEU A 952 -7.29 -36.41 -4.89
N GLU A 953 -7.70 -35.48 -5.74
CA GLU A 953 -8.38 -35.68 -7.02
C GLU A 953 -7.93 -34.55 -7.95
N ALA A 954 -8.18 -34.66 -9.26
CA ALA A 954 -7.80 -33.62 -10.22
C ALA A 954 -8.28 -32.23 -9.79
N GLY A 955 -7.35 -31.31 -9.52
CA GLY A 955 -7.63 -29.95 -9.08
C GLY A 955 -7.98 -29.78 -7.60
N LYS A 956 -8.07 -30.86 -6.81
CA LYS A 956 -8.35 -30.81 -5.36
C LYS A 956 -7.08 -31.06 -4.57
N TRP A 957 -6.54 -30.00 -3.99
CA TRP A 957 -5.27 -29.99 -3.30
C TRP A 957 -5.46 -29.95 -1.80
N ARG A 958 -4.68 -30.75 -1.09
CA ARG A 958 -4.51 -30.68 0.36
C ARG A 958 -3.08 -30.33 0.69
N MET A 959 -2.89 -29.38 1.59
CA MET A 959 -1.62 -29.09 2.22
C MET A 959 -1.74 -29.36 3.72
N ARG A 960 -0.96 -30.32 4.22
CA ARG A 960 -0.92 -30.70 5.63
C ARG A 960 0.42 -30.35 6.23
N GLN A 961 0.40 -29.69 7.39
CA GLN A 961 1.63 -29.38 8.13
C GLN A 961 2.21 -30.67 8.74
N ILE A 962 3.46 -31.00 8.39
CA ILE A 962 4.21 -32.11 9.00
C ILE A 962 4.86 -31.63 10.30
N SER A 963 5.52 -30.47 10.24
CA SER A 963 6.16 -29.84 11.40
C SER A 963 6.27 -28.34 11.20
N GLY A 964 6.20 -27.57 12.30
CA GLY A 964 6.48 -26.13 12.29
C GLY A 964 7.99 -25.82 12.42
N PRO A 965 8.36 -24.55 12.66
CA PRO A 965 9.74 -24.18 12.97
C PRO A 965 10.34 -24.99 14.14
N GLN A 966 11.62 -25.34 14.04
CA GLN A 966 12.35 -26.12 15.05
C GLN A 966 13.80 -25.67 15.16
N PRO A 967 14.49 -25.91 16.28
CA PRO A 967 15.94 -25.84 16.36
C PRO A 967 16.61 -26.61 15.24
N PHE A 968 17.66 -26.02 14.69
CA PHE A 968 18.49 -26.66 13.67
C PHE A 968 19.95 -26.29 13.88
N GLU A 969 20.86 -27.04 13.26
CA GLU A 969 22.28 -26.73 13.27
C GLU A 969 22.64 -25.78 12.13
N SER A 970 23.41 -24.75 12.44
CA SER A 970 24.00 -23.83 11.48
C SER A 970 25.17 -23.07 12.11
N PRO A 971 25.93 -22.28 11.32
CA PRO A 971 26.94 -21.36 11.86
C PRO A 971 26.36 -20.28 12.80
N ASP A 972 25.07 -19.95 12.70
CA ASP A 972 24.42 -19.03 13.63
C ASP A 972 24.04 -19.78 14.92
N PRO A 973 24.63 -19.45 16.09
CA PRO A 973 24.37 -20.17 17.34
C PRO A 973 22.92 -20.07 17.82
N ASP A 974 22.15 -19.06 17.39
CA ASP A 974 20.76 -18.92 17.80
C ASP A 974 19.83 -19.90 17.08
N SER A 975 20.28 -20.54 16.00
CA SER A 975 19.51 -21.59 15.29
C SER A 975 19.16 -22.77 16.19
N ARG A 976 19.98 -23.07 17.21
CA ARG A 976 19.71 -24.12 18.22
C ARG A 976 18.77 -23.67 19.34
N ARG A 977 18.42 -22.37 19.41
CA ARG A 977 17.66 -21.75 20.50
C ARG A 977 16.20 -21.45 20.15
N ILE A 978 15.74 -21.88 18.97
CA ILE A 978 14.36 -21.69 18.52
C ILE A 978 13.40 -22.40 19.48
N TRP A 979 12.67 -21.63 20.28
CA TRP A 979 11.69 -22.14 21.25
C TRP A 979 10.27 -22.19 20.68
N TRP A 980 10.03 -21.55 19.53
CA TRP A 980 8.73 -21.51 18.89
C TRP A 980 8.52 -22.66 17.91
N ARG A 981 7.23 -23.01 17.76
CA ARG A 981 6.75 -24.14 16.97
C ARG A 981 5.68 -23.77 15.98
N ASP A 982 5.09 -22.60 16.16
CA ASP A 982 4.03 -22.10 15.31
C ASP A 982 4.68 -21.34 14.15
N GLY A 983 4.31 -21.71 12.92
CA GLY A 983 4.75 -21.06 11.68
C GLY A 983 3.61 -20.32 10.99
N GLY A 984 2.41 -20.35 11.58
CA GLY A 984 1.19 -19.81 11.01
C GLY A 984 0.61 -20.61 9.84
N VAL A 985 -0.45 -20.06 9.25
CA VAL A 985 -1.17 -20.65 8.09
C VAL A 985 -1.13 -19.73 6.86
N HIS A 986 -1.04 -20.33 5.68
CA HIS A 986 -1.04 -19.61 4.40
C HIS A 986 -2.47 -19.35 3.91
N GLN A 987 -3.15 -18.34 4.45
CA GLN A 987 -4.57 -18.10 4.11
C GLN A 987 -4.82 -17.78 2.61
N ASN A 988 -3.93 -17.01 1.97
CA ASN A 988 -4.15 -16.48 0.62
C ASN A 988 -4.37 -17.57 -0.44
N ILE A 989 -3.76 -18.74 -0.26
CA ILE A 989 -3.90 -19.87 -1.18
C ILE A 989 -5.35 -20.35 -1.31
N THR A 990 -6.19 -20.08 -0.31
CA THR A 990 -7.61 -20.45 -0.29
C THR A 990 -8.52 -19.35 -0.83
N PHE A 991 -7.99 -18.22 -1.28
CA PHE A 991 -8.82 -17.13 -1.81
C PHE A 991 -8.96 -17.27 -3.32
N PRO A 992 -10.19 -17.19 -3.86
CA PRO A 992 -10.39 -17.05 -5.29
C PRO A 992 -9.90 -15.69 -5.80
N VAL A 993 -9.72 -15.58 -7.11
CA VAL A 993 -9.48 -14.28 -7.76
C VAL A 993 -10.78 -13.47 -7.88
N HIS A 994 -10.79 -12.29 -7.27
CA HIS A 994 -11.88 -11.31 -7.31
C HIS A 994 -11.40 -9.99 -7.91
N PRO A 995 -11.25 -9.86 -9.24
CA PRO A 995 -10.83 -8.61 -9.88
C PRO A 995 -11.97 -7.58 -9.91
N ASP A 996 -11.82 -6.44 -9.23
CA ASP A 996 -12.75 -5.31 -9.39
C ASP A 996 -12.80 -4.89 -10.87
N PRO A 997 -14.00 -4.80 -11.49
CA PRO A 997 -14.15 -4.70 -12.95
C PRO A 997 -13.71 -3.35 -13.53
N ILE A 998 -13.45 -2.34 -12.69
CA ILE A 998 -13.05 -1.00 -13.11
C ILE A 998 -11.58 -0.78 -12.78
N SER A 999 -11.22 -0.95 -11.51
CA SER A 999 -9.87 -0.67 -11.01
C SER A 999 -8.86 -1.77 -11.30
N GLY A 1000 -9.32 -2.99 -11.62
CA GLY A 1000 -8.46 -4.18 -11.73
C GLY A 1000 -7.91 -4.66 -10.39
N MET A 1001 -8.27 -3.99 -9.29
CA MET A 1001 -7.80 -4.32 -7.95
C MET A 1001 -8.42 -5.63 -7.47
N HIS A 1002 -7.61 -6.54 -6.91
CA HIS A 1002 -8.16 -7.72 -6.24
C HIS A 1002 -8.89 -7.33 -4.95
N CYS A 1003 -10.13 -7.80 -4.78
CA CYS A 1003 -10.95 -7.63 -3.60
C CYS A 1003 -10.61 -8.69 -2.53
N TRP A 1004 -9.82 -8.30 -1.54
CA TRP A 1004 -9.26 -9.22 -0.54
C TRP A 1004 -10.21 -9.70 0.55
N HIS A 1005 -11.19 -8.89 0.98
CA HIS A 1005 -12.13 -9.34 2.01
C HIS A 1005 -13.00 -10.46 1.46
N GLN A 1006 -13.11 -11.52 2.26
CA GLN A 1006 -13.84 -12.71 1.89
C GLN A 1006 -15.07 -12.82 2.80
N ARG A 1007 -16.21 -13.17 2.20
CA ARG A 1007 -17.30 -13.79 2.95
C ARG A 1007 -16.88 -15.22 3.26
N VAL A 1008 -16.89 -15.58 4.53
CA VAL A 1008 -16.45 -16.90 5.00
C VAL A 1008 -17.48 -17.48 5.97
N THR A 1009 -17.44 -18.80 6.15
CA THR A 1009 -18.09 -19.44 7.30
C THR A 1009 -17.03 -19.95 8.26
N VAL A 1010 -17.16 -19.55 9.53
CA VAL A 1010 -16.27 -19.95 10.62
C VAL A 1010 -16.98 -21.00 11.46
N GLU A 1011 -16.34 -22.16 11.62
CA GLU A 1011 -16.83 -23.26 12.42
C GLU A 1011 -15.70 -23.86 13.25
N ARG A 1012 -16.04 -24.68 14.25
CA ARG A 1012 -15.03 -25.46 14.97
C ARG A 1012 -14.30 -26.40 14.02
N ALA A 1013 -13.00 -26.53 14.22
CA ALA A 1013 -12.22 -27.52 13.48
C ALA A 1013 -12.77 -28.93 13.73
N LYS A 1014 -12.73 -29.76 12.69
CA LYS A 1014 -13.15 -31.17 12.77
C LYS A 1014 -12.10 -32.00 13.51
N ARG A 1015 -12.45 -33.23 13.89
CA ARG A 1015 -11.56 -34.08 14.70
C ARG A 1015 -10.25 -34.41 13.99
N GLU A 1016 -10.30 -34.51 12.66
CA GLU A 1016 -9.16 -34.81 11.79
C GLU A 1016 -8.32 -33.59 11.41
N ASP A 1017 -8.82 -32.38 11.68
CA ASP A 1017 -8.15 -31.13 11.31
C ASP A 1017 -6.94 -30.86 12.20
N GLN A 1018 -5.88 -30.31 11.60
CA GLN A 1018 -4.69 -29.84 12.30
C GLN A 1018 -4.44 -28.36 12.01
N SER A 1019 -3.81 -27.68 12.96
CA SER A 1019 -3.36 -26.30 12.77
C SER A 1019 -2.48 -26.21 11.51
N GLY A 1020 -2.77 -25.24 10.64
CA GLY A 1020 -2.04 -25.05 9.39
C GLY A 1020 -2.54 -25.90 8.21
N ASP A 1021 -3.50 -26.80 8.40
CA ASP A 1021 -4.11 -27.55 7.29
C ASP A 1021 -4.83 -26.59 6.32
N VAL A 1022 -4.71 -26.90 5.03
CA VAL A 1022 -5.29 -26.15 3.91
C VAL A 1022 -5.88 -27.13 2.90
N PHE A 1023 -7.02 -26.75 2.32
CA PHE A 1023 -7.64 -27.43 1.18
C PHE A 1023 -8.08 -26.42 0.13
N VAL A 1024 -7.90 -26.74 -1.15
CA VAL A 1024 -8.27 -25.88 -2.29
C VAL A 1024 -8.78 -26.71 -3.47
N ASP A 1025 -9.84 -26.23 -4.14
CA ASP A 1025 -10.36 -26.71 -5.41
C ASP A 1025 -10.06 -25.69 -6.53
N THR A 1026 -9.09 -25.98 -7.40
CA THR A 1026 -8.70 -25.08 -8.48
C THR A 1026 -9.71 -25.05 -9.63
N ALA A 1027 -10.54 -26.09 -9.78
CA ALA A 1027 -11.64 -26.06 -10.75
C ALA A 1027 -12.72 -25.07 -10.31
N ARG A 1028 -13.05 -25.03 -9.00
CA ARG A 1028 -13.92 -24.00 -8.44
C ARG A 1028 -13.29 -22.61 -8.58
N SER A 1029 -11.99 -22.47 -8.35
CA SER A 1029 -11.29 -21.19 -8.57
C SER A 1029 -11.46 -20.67 -10.01
N MET A 1030 -11.28 -21.54 -11.01
CA MET A 1030 -11.49 -21.15 -12.42
C MET A 1030 -12.95 -20.78 -12.73
N GLN A 1031 -13.93 -21.38 -12.05
CA GLN A 1031 -15.34 -20.99 -12.16
C GLN A 1031 -15.57 -19.58 -11.59
N VAL A 1032 -15.07 -19.29 -10.39
CA VAL A 1032 -15.20 -17.97 -9.75
C VAL A 1032 -14.52 -16.89 -10.60
N TYR A 1033 -13.32 -17.16 -11.10
CA TYR A 1033 -12.63 -16.30 -12.07
C TYR A 1033 -13.55 -15.92 -13.24
N ARG A 1034 -14.18 -16.89 -13.91
CA ARG A 1034 -15.09 -16.65 -15.04
C ARG A 1034 -16.34 -15.87 -14.62
N GLU A 1035 -16.89 -16.14 -13.44
CA GLU A 1035 -18.03 -15.39 -12.89
C GLU A 1035 -17.69 -13.91 -12.68
N TRP A 1036 -16.49 -13.60 -12.20
CA TRP A 1036 -16.03 -12.22 -12.02
C TRP A 1036 -15.68 -11.53 -13.34
N MET A 1037 -15.09 -12.24 -14.30
CA MET A 1037 -14.82 -11.68 -15.63
C MET A 1037 -16.10 -11.20 -16.33
N LYS A 1038 -17.26 -11.82 -16.08
CA LYS A 1038 -18.57 -11.38 -16.61
C LYS A 1038 -19.00 -10.00 -16.10
N LYS A 1039 -18.41 -9.48 -15.01
CA LYS A 1039 -18.69 -8.13 -14.47
C LYS A 1039 -17.95 -7.02 -15.23
N THR A 1040 -16.94 -7.36 -16.03
CA THR A 1040 -16.14 -6.40 -16.81
C THR A 1040 -16.92 -5.86 -18.01
N ARG A 1041 -16.49 -4.71 -18.55
CA ARG A 1041 -17.05 -4.08 -19.76
C ARG A 1041 -15.92 -3.82 -20.74
N TRP A 1042 -16.16 -4.05 -22.03
CA TRP A 1042 -15.14 -3.93 -23.08
C TRP A 1042 -15.49 -2.81 -24.07
N PRO A 1043 -15.68 -1.55 -23.62
CA PRO A 1043 -15.94 -0.46 -24.55
C PRO A 1043 -14.67 -0.16 -25.35
N VAL A 1044 -14.83 -0.02 -26.66
CA VAL A 1044 -13.83 0.68 -27.46
C VAL A 1044 -13.91 2.15 -27.08
N GLY A 1045 -12.84 2.69 -26.49
CA GLY A 1045 -12.83 4.07 -26.05
C GLY A 1045 -12.84 5.05 -27.22
N PRO A 1046 -13.03 6.36 -26.94
CA PRO A 1046 -13.01 7.41 -27.96
C PRO A 1046 -11.77 7.29 -28.88
N GLY A 1047 -11.98 7.40 -30.19
CA GLY A 1047 -10.91 7.32 -31.17
C GLY A 1047 -10.29 5.92 -31.38
N GLY A 1048 -10.98 4.86 -30.96
CA GLY A 1048 -10.51 3.48 -31.14
C GLY A 1048 -9.44 3.06 -30.12
N LEU A 1049 -9.39 3.72 -28.97
CA LEU A 1049 -8.38 3.46 -27.95
C LEU A 1049 -8.74 2.24 -27.08
N ARG A 1050 -7.69 1.57 -26.57
CA ARG A 1050 -7.74 0.48 -25.57
C ARG A 1050 -7.90 0.98 -24.14
N ARG A 1051 -7.35 2.17 -23.86
CA ARG A 1051 -7.45 2.87 -22.57
C ARG A 1051 -7.18 4.39 -22.72
N PRO A 1052 -7.49 5.23 -21.71
CA PRO A 1052 -7.23 6.67 -21.79
C PRO A 1052 -5.72 6.98 -21.87
N LEU A 1053 -5.32 7.87 -22.78
CA LEU A 1053 -3.93 8.29 -22.95
C LEU A 1053 -3.37 9.07 -21.75
N TRP A 1054 -4.21 9.71 -20.95
CA TRP A 1054 -3.76 10.49 -19.79
C TRP A 1054 -3.56 9.61 -18.54
N LEU A 1055 -4.18 8.44 -18.48
CA LEU A 1055 -4.10 7.54 -17.32
C LEU A 1055 -2.71 6.88 -17.26
N GLY A 1056 -2.08 6.98 -16.10
CA GLY A 1056 -0.73 6.45 -15.87
C GLY A 1056 -0.59 4.95 -16.17
N ARG A 1057 0.61 4.57 -16.60
CA ARG A 1057 1.09 3.19 -16.79
C ARG A 1057 2.54 3.10 -16.30
N PRO A 1058 2.96 2.05 -15.59
CA PRO A 1058 4.36 1.88 -15.18
C PRO A 1058 5.31 1.94 -16.38
N LEU A 1059 5.11 1.04 -17.34
CA LEU A 1059 5.83 1.01 -18.61
C LEU A 1059 4.92 1.53 -19.74
N ARG A 1060 4.92 2.84 -19.98
CA ARG A 1060 4.10 3.47 -21.04
C ARG A 1060 4.68 3.18 -22.44
N PRO A 1061 3.90 2.57 -23.37
CA PRO A 1061 4.28 2.47 -24.77
C PRO A 1061 4.01 3.77 -25.55
N THR A 1062 4.33 3.79 -26.84
CA THR A 1062 3.92 4.85 -27.77
C THR A 1062 2.39 4.97 -27.84
N ASP A 1063 1.88 6.17 -28.15
CA ASP A 1063 0.43 6.40 -28.26
C ASP A 1063 -0.23 5.56 -29.37
N ALA A 1064 0.54 5.12 -30.39
CA ALA A 1064 0.06 4.22 -31.43
C ALA A 1064 -0.36 2.84 -30.86
N ALA A 1065 0.40 2.31 -29.90
CA ALA A 1065 0.10 1.02 -29.26
C ALA A 1065 -1.22 1.03 -28.45
N TYR A 1066 -1.73 2.22 -28.10
CA TYR A 1066 -3.02 2.36 -27.42
C TYR A 1066 -4.21 2.18 -28.37
N LYS A 1067 -4.01 2.25 -29.69
CA LYS A 1067 -5.10 2.01 -30.64
C LYS A 1067 -5.36 0.50 -30.74
N ILE A 1068 -6.64 0.15 -30.84
CA ILE A 1068 -7.02 -1.19 -31.25
C ILE A 1068 -6.78 -1.25 -32.74
N ASP A 1069 -5.83 -2.07 -33.17
CA ASP A 1069 -5.65 -2.34 -34.59
C ASP A 1069 -6.96 -2.94 -35.12
N GLY A 1070 -7.51 -2.33 -36.17
CA GLY A 1070 -8.68 -2.86 -36.86
C GLY A 1070 -8.34 -4.20 -37.50
N GLY A 1071 -8.51 -5.29 -36.74
CA GLY A 1071 -8.37 -6.67 -37.21
C GLY A 1071 -7.10 -7.39 -36.74
N ARG A 1072 -7.20 -8.07 -35.60
CA ARG A 1072 -6.73 -9.44 -35.37
C ARG A 1072 -7.64 -10.10 -34.34
#